data_AF-A0A2V7E8V4-F1
#
_entry.id   AF-A0A2V7E8V4-F1
#
_cell.length_a   1.000
_cell.length_b   1.000
_cell.length_c   1.000
_cell.angle_alpha   90.00
_cell.angle_beta   90.00
_cell.angle_gamma   90.00
#
_symmetry.space_group_name_H-M   'P 1'
#
loop_
_entity.id
_entity.type
_entity.pdbx_description
1 polymer ?
#
loop_
_entity_poly.entity_id
_entity_poly.type
_entity_poly.pdbx_seq_one_letter_code
_entity_poly.pdbx_strand_id
1 'polypeptide(L)'
;MSASAQGDGRSLIGRSLPRQDARDKVTGRARYTVDLEIPGMVEGAVLRSPYPHARILSIDTKDAARLPGVIAVLTGSDLGDIDPYFGQAVRDQPVLAIDRVRFAGEPVAAVAAVDARTAEAALRRITVQYEPLPVIRNVDEALAAGAPQLHVDRPRSTLFPDVQDIKPDVTRNVCHHFAFRRGDPDGAFRDADVVFDDTFTLPSVHHFPLEPLGAIAHHQGSELTVWTGTQYPFAMRQSLAEMFGLPQSRVRVVVPYVGGAFGCRELIPAAPIAAVLSRKCGVPVRVVFSSEDTARTSSRNAGRVRIQTAVMKDGTLIGRRGEIYLDTGAYTDQGSRVSKKAGYRIIGPYRIPHVDVNSYAVFSNTVSAGSYRGFGTPEVCWAYESQMDIIAARLGLDPLELRLKNLLERDEEYAQGDRPIDSDLDQALETVAKEIGWHATRKSGEGAGLACAIKDGGGTRTSSTAIVRLHQDGSATVLASSAEIGQGVQSVLGQIAAAELALDPARVTVTAPDTGVTPFDQRTNASRATSLLGHAVQEAAQRVADQIRAIASEAFGVSPDTCRLEAGGVTSGGQRLTFGEVIQRFFRDAGGELIGHGYQRPATGRNALGATASFWEIGLGAAVVTVDRETGAITLHRYVSLSDPGRAINPAGVEGQDLGGAMQGLGPALFEAMVYDDGQLVNGSMIDYRLPLFSDLPDSFDALIIEGGGGRAGARQRRLRRHGRPSQRSAADARARLARVTRRRAGVAEERSGPMKRVGAAVAIITMMWLGAGIASAQMPKIKVGRTTGASGFHVPTYVAMDRGLFKAEGLDAEFVNMTAGEIVRATVAREVDFAPVPGASAEAMLKGAPLVFVVGESLVSQWTLTTAANIRSVEDLRGKTLGIGRPGAADYSELIVVLAKFYKMEAGKDYKVITFRGEPERVAAIIAGSIQGAALSFPHAARAEAEGLKILMKAGDHLPRLGGTISAHKDTVRDRRDVARRFIRAIARSTDYIRTEKAGTLEVIKKHFQLPDRVAEGFYDQIRDKFAPQIPKDLFRQLFDSVATPELGWPKDKPLPDVESFVARDLLAATLRELGKPVD
;
A
#
# COMPACT_ATOMS: atom_id res chain seq x y z
N MET A 1 7.89 34.53 -21.89
CA MET A 1 9.00 35.47 -22.24
C MET A 1 10.02 35.36 -21.12
N SER A 2 11.32 35.15 -21.29
CA SER A 2 12.26 35.36 -22.41
C SER A 2 13.41 34.34 -22.35
N ALA A 3 13.87 33.86 -23.49
CA ALA A 3 15.27 33.57 -23.88
C ALA A 3 15.26 32.52 -24.99
N SER A 4 15.43 33.00 -26.21
CA SER A 4 15.73 32.24 -27.43
C SER A 4 16.91 31.28 -27.20
N ALA A 5 16.65 29.99 -27.15
CA ALA A 5 17.69 28.99 -27.38
C ALA A 5 17.80 28.78 -28.90
N GLN A 6 18.61 29.61 -29.54
CA GLN A 6 19.22 29.28 -30.83
C GLN A 6 20.11 28.06 -30.59
N GLY A 7 19.68 26.89 -31.04
CA GLY A 7 20.42 25.65 -30.90
C GLY A 7 19.80 24.53 -31.73
N ASP A 8 20.66 23.64 -32.24
CA ASP A 8 20.31 22.35 -32.83
C ASP A 8 19.24 21.65 -31.96
N GLY A 9 18.19 21.11 -32.58
CA GLY A 9 17.09 20.39 -31.91
C GLY A 9 17.58 19.30 -30.96
N ARG A 10 18.76 18.73 -31.22
CA ARG A 10 19.44 17.76 -30.33
C ARG A 10 19.73 18.29 -28.92
N SER A 11 19.83 19.61 -28.74
CA SER A 11 20.01 20.25 -27.43
C SER A 11 18.81 20.12 -26.48
N LEU A 12 17.65 19.67 -26.98
CA LEU A 12 16.48 19.41 -26.16
C LEU A 12 16.64 18.15 -25.29
N ILE A 13 17.36 17.13 -25.76
CA ILE A 13 17.55 15.87 -25.01
C ILE A 13 18.49 16.09 -23.82
N GLY A 14 18.07 15.68 -22.62
CA GLY A 14 18.81 15.93 -21.38
C GLY A 14 18.36 17.19 -20.63
N ARG A 15 17.37 17.91 -21.14
CA ARG A 15 16.76 19.05 -20.43
C ARG A 15 15.56 18.61 -19.60
N SER A 16 15.42 19.20 -18.41
CA SER A 16 14.27 18.99 -17.53
C SER A 16 13.11 19.90 -17.94
N LEU A 17 12.41 19.52 -19.01
CA LEU A 17 11.25 20.27 -19.48
C LEU A 17 10.02 19.99 -18.60
N PRO A 18 9.11 20.98 -18.40
CA PRO A 18 7.83 20.75 -17.74
C PRO A 18 7.02 19.67 -18.46
N ARG A 19 6.24 18.90 -17.71
CA ARG A 19 5.37 17.89 -18.32
C ARG A 19 4.21 18.55 -19.07
N GLN A 20 3.86 18.01 -20.24
CA GLN A 20 2.75 18.48 -21.06
C GLN A 20 1.40 18.38 -20.32
N ASP A 21 1.23 17.35 -19.50
CA ASP A 21 0.02 17.07 -18.73
C ASP A 21 -0.04 17.73 -17.34
N ALA A 22 1.01 18.47 -16.94
CA ALA A 22 1.11 19.02 -15.59
C ALA A 22 -0.02 20.00 -15.29
N ARG A 23 -0.33 20.90 -16.23
CA ARG A 23 -1.35 21.95 -16.04
C ARG A 23 -2.72 21.34 -15.78
N ASP A 24 -3.12 20.34 -16.55
CA ASP A 24 -4.44 19.73 -16.42
C ASP A 24 -4.57 18.97 -15.09
N LYS A 25 -3.50 18.29 -14.65
CA LYS A 25 -3.46 17.60 -13.36
C LYS A 25 -3.56 18.56 -12.17
N VAL A 26 -2.78 19.65 -12.15
CA VAL A 26 -2.77 20.57 -11.00
C VAL A 26 -3.98 21.52 -10.94
N THR A 27 -4.73 21.65 -12.04
CA THR A 27 -5.94 22.49 -12.10
C THR A 27 -7.25 21.69 -12.00
N GLY A 28 -7.17 20.36 -11.86
CA GLY A 28 -8.35 19.48 -11.83
C GLY A 28 -9.08 19.34 -13.18
N ARG A 29 -8.41 19.66 -14.30
CA ARG A 29 -8.96 19.52 -15.66
C ARG A 29 -8.74 18.13 -16.25
N ALA A 30 -7.72 17.40 -15.76
CA ALA A 30 -7.49 16.02 -16.16
C ALA A 30 -8.70 15.16 -15.79
N ARG A 31 -9.27 14.46 -16.79
CA ARG A 31 -10.44 13.58 -16.63
C ARG A 31 -10.01 12.12 -16.59
N TYR A 32 -10.21 11.49 -15.44
CA TYR A 32 -9.96 10.07 -15.22
C TYR A 32 -11.19 9.25 -15.62
N THR A 33 -11.10 7.92 -15.61
CA THR A 33 -12.23 7.05 -16.00
C THR A 33 -13.47 7.33 -15.15
N VAL A 34 -13.25 7.60 -13.86
CA VAL A 34 -14.29 7.90 -12.88
C VAL A 34 -14.97 9.26 -13.08
N ASP A 35 -14.36 10.17 -13.84
CA ASP A 35 -14.89 11.53 -14.09
C ASP A 35 -15.67 11.64 -15.41
N LEU A 36 -15.63 10.59 -16.24
CA LEU A 36 -16.25 10.62 -17.55
C LEU A 36 -17.75 10.38 -17.45
N GLU A 37 -18.50 11.17 -18.21
CA GLU A 37 -19.95 11.05 -18.39
C GLU A 37 -20.23 10.80 -19.87
N ILE A 38 -20.86 9.67 -20.18
CA ILE A 38 -21.29 9.33 -21.54
C ILE A 38 -22.80 9.54 -21.63
N PRO A 39 -23.35 10.17 -22.69
CA PRO A 39 -24.79 10.38 -22.80
C PRO A 39 -25.59 9.08 -22.64
N GLY A 40 -26.58 9.08 -21.72
CA GLY A 40 -27.41 7.92 -21.41
C GLY A 40 -26.74 6.85 -20.53
N MET A 41 -25.57 7.14 -19.97
CA MET A 41 -24.84 6.22 -19.10
C MET A 41 -25.58 5.94 -17.79
N VAL A 42 -25.42 4.71 -17.30
CA VAL A 42 -25.98 4.23 -16.04
C VAL A 42 -24.87 3.59 -15.18
N GLU A 43 -25.15 3.38 -13.90
CA GLU A 43 -24.16 2.90 -12.92
C GLU A 43 -24.26 1.40 -12.69
N GLY A 44 -23.10 0.75 -12.69
CA GLY A 44 -22.93 -0.66 -12.44
C GLY A 44 -22.31 -0.94 -11.08
N ALA A 45 -22.81 -1.96 -10.38
CA ALA A 45 -22.26 -2.44 -9.10
C ALA A 45 -22.07 -3.96 -9.12
N VAL A 46 -21.11 -4.47 -8.36
CA VAL A 46 -20.73 -5.90 -8.36
C VAL A 46 -20.95 -6.52 -6.99
N LEU A 47 -21.73 -7.60 -6.94
CA LEU A 47 -21.84 -8.47 -5.76
C LEU A 47 -20.66 -9.43 -5.76
N ARG A 48 -19.95 -9.49 -4.64
CA ARG A 48 -18.75 -10.31 -4.47
C ARG A 48 -18.96 -11.47 -3.49
N SER A 49 -18.20 -12.53 -3.70
CA SER A 49 -18.19 -13.70 -2.82
C SER A 49 -17.72 -13.34 -1.42
N PRO A 50 -18.45 -13.75 -0.36
CA PRO A 50 -17.95 -13.69 1.00
C PRO A 50 -17.05 -14.90 1.34
N TYR A 51 -16.95 -15.92 0.48
CA TYR A 51 -16.22 -17.17 0.74
C TYR A 51 -14.91 -17.27 -0.07
N PRO A 52 -13.82 -17.81 0.52
CA PRO A 52 -12.59 -18.09 -0.20
C PRO A 52 -12.71 -19.26 -1.18
N HIS A 53 -13.54 -20.25 -0.85
CA HIS A 53 -13.82 -21.37 -1.74
C HIS A 53 -15.21 -21.92 -1.45
N ALA A 54 -16.11 -21.89 -2.43
CA ALA A 54 -17.45 -22.44 -2.28
C ALA A 54 -18.09 -22.77 -3.63
N ARG A 55 -18.93 -23.80 -3.67
CA ARG A 55 -19.82 -24.08 -4.80
C ARG A 55 -21.00 -23.10 -4.77
N ILE A 56 -21.40 -22.58 -5.92
CA ILE A 56 -22.60 -21.74 -6.06
C ILE A 56 -23.77 -22.67 -6.35
N LEU A 57 -24.72 -22.76 -5.41
CA LEU A 57 -25.88 -23.63 -5.56
C LEU A 57 -27.02 -22.93 -6.31
N SER A 58 -27.27 -21.66 -6.00
CA SER A 58 -28.29 -20.84 -6.65
C SER A 58 -28.04 -19.35 -6.43
N ILE A 59 -28.54 -18.53 -7.36
CA ILE A 59 -28.54 -17.06 -7.28
C ILE A 59 -29.98 -16.59 -7.56
N ASP A 60 -30.64 -15.96 -6.59
CA ASP A 60 -31.95 -15.32 -6.76
C ASP A 60 -31.78 -13.81 -6.94
N THR A 61 -32.24 -13.30 -8.08
CA THR A 61 -32.16 -11.90 -8.50
C THR A 61 -33.52 -11.20 -8.57
N LYS A 62 -34.63 -11.88 -8.25
CA LYS A 62 -36.00 -11.38 -8.51
C LYS A 62 -36.29 -10.06 -7.80
N ASP A 63 -35.87 -9.92 -6.55
CA ASP A 63 -36.10 -8.70 -5.77
C ASP A 63 -35.22 -7.54 -6.21
N ALA A 64 -33.99 -7.84 -6.63
CA ALA A 64 -33.09 -6.86 -7.22
C ALA A 64 -33.65 -6.36 -8.57
N ALA A 65 -34.11 -7.27 -9.44
CA ALA A 65 -34.65 -6.93 -10.76
C ALA A 65 -35.97 -6.13 -10.69
N ARG A 66 -36.77 -6.31 -9.63
CA ARG A 66 -38.02 -5.54 -9.41
C ARG A 66 -37.82 -4.17 -8.78
N LEU A 67 -36.62 -3.85 -8.30
CA LEU A 67 -36.34 -2.57 -7.68
C LEU A 67 -36.45 -1.43 -8.72
N PRO A 68 -37.28 -0.39 -8.49
CA PRO A 68 -37.36 0.75 -9.41
C PRO A 68 -35.99 1.37 -9.67
N GLY A 69 -35.68 1.61 -10.94
CA GLY A 69 -34.40 2.16 -11.38
C GLY A 69 -33.33 1.12 -11.73
N VAL A 70 -33.55 -0.17 -11.44
CA VAL A 70 -32.70 -1.26 -11.95
C VAL A 70 -33.05 -1.57 -13.41
N ILE A 71 -32.04 -1.66 -14.26
CA ILE A 71 -32.19 -1.89 -15.71
C ILE A 71 -31.83 -3.34 -16.04
N ALA A 72 -30.76 -3.86 -15.46
CA ALA A 72 -30.39 -5.27 -15.61
C ALA A 72 -29.68 -5.82 -14.37
N VAL A 73 -29.85 -7.13 -14.16
CA VAL A 73 -29.05 -7.93 -13.22
C VAL A 73 -28.35 -9.02 -14.02
N LEU A 74 -27.06 -9.22 -13.79
CA LEU A 74 -26.17 -10.15 -14.47
C LEU A 74 -25.68 -11.22 -13.51
N THR A 75 -25.70 -12.46 -13.96
CA THR A 75 -25.15 -13.64 -13.27
C THR A 75 -24.33 -14.49 -14.24
N GLY A 76 -23.62 -15.51 -13.76
CA GLY A 76 -22.91 -16.45 -14.63
C GLY A 76 -23.80 -17.14 -15.67
N SER A 77 -25.11 -17.28 -15.42
CA SER A 77 -26.06 -17.90 -16.35
C SER A 77 -26.34 -17.06 -17.61
N ASP A 78 -26.03 -15.76 -17.57
CA ASP A 78 -26.24 -14.83 -18.67
C ASP A 78 -25.07 -14.81 -19.67
N LEU A 79 -24.04 -15.64 -19.47
CA LEU A 79 -22.79 -15.58 -20.25
C LEU A 79 -22.66 -16.72 -21.28
N GLY A 80 -23.71 -17.51 -21.50
CA GLY A 80 -23.67 -18.74 -22.31
C GLY A 80 -23.45 -18.54 -23.81
N ASP A 81 -23.56 -17.29 -24.30
CA ASP A 81 -23.45 -16.93 -25.71
C ASP A 81 -22.13 -16.21 -26.07
N ILE A 82 -21.20 -16.11 -25.10
CA ILE A 82 -19.87 -15.52 -25.23
C ILE A 82 -18.82 -16.49 -24.67
N ASP A 83 -17.53 -16.21 -24.86
CA ASP A 83 -16.48 -16.87 -24.05
C ASP A 83 -16.37 -16.11 -22.71
N PRO A 84 -16.86 -16.67 -21.58
CA PRO A 84 -16.95 -15.92 -20.33
C PRO A 84 -15.59 -15.79 -19.62
N TYR A 85 -14.51 -16.35 -20.18
CA TYR A 85 -13.20 -16.36 -19.55
C TYR A 85 -12.23 -15.38 -20.21
N PHE A 86 -11.44 -14.71 -19.38
CA PHE A 86 -10.35 -13.84 -19.80
C PHE A 86 -9.09 -14.17 -18.99
N GLY A 87 -7.96 -13.59 -19.40
CA GLY A 87 -6.70 -13.73 -18.70
C GLY A 87 -5.49 -13.65 -19.64
N GLN A 88 -4.33 -13.35 -19.05
CA GLN A 88 -3.18 -12.88 -19.82
C GLN A 88 -2.26 -13.99 -20.30
N ALA A 89 -2.05 -15.00 -19.47
CA ALA A 89 -1.35 -16.22 -19.88
C ALA A 89 -2.33 -17.36 -20.15
N VAL A 90 -3.37 -17.48 -19.34
CA VAL A 90 -4.42 -18.50 -19.46
C VAL A 90 -5.75 -17.79 -19.37
N ARG A 91 -6.72 -18.21 -20.19
CA ARG A 91 -8.10 -17.71 -20.11
C ARG A 91 -8.87 -18.52 -19.08
N ASP A 92 -8.49 -18.37 -17.82
CA ASP A 92 -9.01 -19.14 -16.69
C ASP A 92 -9.92 -18.34 -15.75
N GLN A 93 -9.90 -17.01 -15.81
CA GLN A 93 -10.71 -16.15 -14.95
C GLN A 93 -12.06 -15.81 -15.59
N PRO A 94 -13.19 -16.17 -14.97
CA PRO A 94 -14.49 -15.83 -15.52
C PRO A 94 -14.85 -14.36 -15.23
N VAL A 95 -15.70 -13.74 -16.07
CA VAL A 95 -16.22 -12.37 -15.83
C VAL A 95 -16.99 -12.28 -14.50
N LEU A 96 -17.82 -13.28 -14.24
CA LEU A 96 -18.49 -13.55 -12.96
C LEU A 96 -18.32 -15.04 -12.64
N ALA A 97 -18.17 -15.40 -11.37
CA ALA A 97 -17.97 -16.78 -10.93
C ALA A 97 -19.01 -17.74 -11.54
N ILE A 98 -18.51 -18.83 -12.12
CA ILE A 98 -19.31 -19.92 -12.70
C ILE A 98 -19.03 -21.18 -11.88
N ASP A 99 -20.10 -21.85 -11.44
CA ASP A 99 -20.15 -23.07 -10.60
C ASP A 99 -19.56 -22.94 -9.19
N ARG A 100 -18.47 -22.18 -9.02
CA ARG A 100 -17.77 -21.99 -7.75
C ARG A 100 -17.01 -20.67 -7.71
N VAL A 101 -16.83 -20.17 -6.50
CA VAL A 101 -15.91 -19.08 -6.15
C VAL A 101 -14.59 -19.67 -5.66
N ARG A 102 -13.47 -19.03 -5.98
CA ARG A 102 -12.09 -19.46 -5.74
C ARG A 102 -11.31 -18.49 -4.85
N PHE A 103 -11.84 -17.31 -4.55
CA PHE A 103 -11.31 -16.43 -3.50
C PHE A 103 -12.40 -15.51 -2.93
N ALA A 104 -12.15 -14.99 -1.73
CA ALA A 104 -13.05 -14.05 -1.08
C ALA A 104 -12.94 -12.67 -1.74
N GLY A 105 -14.04 -12.18 -2.29
CA GLY A 105 -14.08 -10.98 -3.13
C GLY A 105 -14.29 -11.25 -4.61
N GLU A 106 -14.37 -12.51 -5.05
CA GLU A 106 -14.64 -12.84 -6.45
C GLU A 106 -16.00 -12.30 -6.91
N PRO A 107 -16.11 -11.65 -8.09
CA PRO A 107 -17.40 -11.22 -8.64
C PRO A 107 -18.37 -12.40 -8.86
N VAL A 108 -19.61 -12.29 -8.40
CA VAL A 108 -20.63 -13.36 -8.50
C VAL A 108 -21.87 -12.91 -9.27
N ALA A 109 -22.30 -11.66 -9.06
CA ALA A 109 -23.36 -11.03 -9.81
C ALA A 109 -23.03 -9.55 -10.03
N ALA A 110 -23.67 -8.91 -11.00
CA ALA A 110 -23.56 -7.48 -11.21
C ALA A 110 -24.93 -6.86 -11.53
N VAL A 111 -25.11 -5.57 -11.26
CA VAL A 111 -26.34 -4.83 -11.52
C VAL A 111 -26.00 -3.57 -12.29
N ALA A 112 -26.85 -3.17 -13.23
CA ALA A 112 -26.88 -1.83 -13.81
C ALA A 112 -28.17 -1.11 -13.39
N ALA A 113 -28.05 0.12 -12.91
CA ALA A 113 -29.16 0.95 -12.45
C ALA A 113 -28.92 2.43 -12.77
N VAL A 114 -29.99 3.24 -12.72
CA VAL A 114 -29.97 4.67 -13.06
C VAL A 114 -28.98 5.51 -12.24
N ASP A 115 -28.58 5.04 -11.07
CA ASP A 115 -27.56 5.65 -10.23
C ASP A 115 -26.89 4.62 -9.30
N ALA A 116 -25.73 4.99 -8.74
CA ALA A 116 -24.90 4.11 -7.92
C ALA A 116 -25.61 3.65 -6.63
N ARG A 117 -26.45 4.51 -6.02
CA ARG A 117 -27.17 4.16 -4.79
C ARG A 117 -28.20 3.07 -5.05
N THR A 118 -28.89 3.15 -6.19
CA THR A 118 -29.86 2.17 -6.65
C THR A 118 -29.16 0.85 -7.00
N ALA A 119 -28.02 0.91 -7.68
CA ALA A 119 -27.21 -0.28 -7.99
C ALA A 119 -26.77 -1.01 -6.71
N GLU A 120 -26.22 -0.30 -5.72
CA GLU A 120 -25.85 -0.87 -4.42
C GLU A 120 -27.05 -1.43 -3.64
N ALA A 121 -28.19 -0.75 -3.68
CA ALA A 121 -29.41 -1.21 -3.04
C ALA A 121 -29.95 -2.50 -3.70
N ALA A 122 -29.76 -2.65 -5.01
CA ALA A 122 -30.12 -3.86 -5.73
C ALA A 122 -29.22 -5.04 -5.34
N LEU A 123 -27.90 -4.82 -5.18
CA LEU A 123 -26.98 -5.89 -4.74
C LEU A 123 -27.42 -6.53 -3.41
N ARG A 124 -27.89 -5.71 -2.46
CA ARG A 124 -28.40 -6.19 -1.15
C ARG A 124 -29.68 -7.03 -1.24
N ARG A 125 -30.33 -7.07 -2.40
CA ARG A 125 -31.55 -7.85 -2.67
C ARG A 125 -31.26 -9.12 -3.49
N ILE A 126 -30.00 -9.37 -3.85
CA ILE A 126 -29.58 -10.62 -4.48
C ILE A 126 -29.25 -11.61 -3.37
N THR A 127 -29.84 -12.80 -3.43
CA THR A 127 -29.54 -13.89 -2.50
C THR A 127 -28.72 -14.95 -3.22
N VAL A 128 -27.56 -15.32 -2.66
CA VAL A 128 -26.73 -16.40 -3.21
C VAL A 128 -26.59 -17.51 -2.19
N GLN A 129 -26.87 -18.74 -2.60
CA GLN A 129 -26.66 -19.93 -1.79
C GLN A 129 -25.32 -20.57 -2.14
N TYR A 130 -24.50 -20.81 -1.11
CA TYR A 130 -23.17 -21.38 -1.25
C TYR A 130 -23.05 -22.70 -0.46
N GLU A 131 -22.20 -23.59 -0.97
CA GLU A 131 -21.68 -24.75 -0.23
C GLU A 131 -20.16 -24.57 -0.06
N PRO A 132 -19.66 -24.24 1.13
CA PRO A 132 -18.23 -24.06 1.37
C PRO A 132 -17.40 -25.30 0.98
N LEU A 133 -16.23 -25.06 0.40
CA LEU A 133 -15.28 -26.09 -0.02
C LEU A 133 -13.95 -25.94 0.75
N PRO A 134 -13.12 -26.99 0.82
CA PRO A 134 -11.81 -26.90 1.49
C PRO A 134 -10.94 -25.78 0.89
N VAL A 135 -10.40 -24.92 1.76
CA VAL A 135 -9.61 -23.75 1.40
C VAL A 135 -8.11 -24.09 1.39
N ILE A 136 -7.42 -23.72 0.31
CA ILE A 136 -5.97 -23.74 0.14
C ILE A 136 -5.42 -22.38 0.57
N ARG A 137 -4.75 -22.30 1.72
CA ARG A 137 -4.37 -21.02 2.33
C ARG A 137 -3.00 -20.51 1.90
N ASN A 138 -2.14 -21.39 1.41
CA ASN A 138 -0.75 -21.11 1.08
C ASN A 138 -0.18 -22.17 0.13
N VAL A 139 1.06 -21.93 -0.32
CA VAL A 139 1.77 -22.81 -1.27
C VAL A 139 1.99 -24.23 -0.73
N ASP A 140 2.30 -24.38 0.56
CA ASP A 140 2.56 -25.70 1.14
C ASP A 140 1.28 -26.57 1.16
N GLU A 141 0.14 -25.98 1.51
CA GLU A 141 -1.18 -26.64 1.42
C GLU A 141 -1.55 -26.98 -0.03
N ALA A 142 -1.22 -26.11 -0.98
CA ALA A 142 -1.52 -26.31 -2.40
C ALA A 142 -0.77 -27.50 -3.00
N LEU A 143 0.49 -27.70 -2.57
CA LEU A 143 1.40 -28.73 -3.06
C LEU A 143 1.29 -30.06 -2.29
N ALA A 144 0.53 -30.09 -1.19
CA ALA A 144 0.34 -31.29 -0.38
C ALA A 144 -0.38 -32.40 -1.17
N ALA A 145 -0.04 -33.65 -0.87
CA ALA A 145 -0.72 -34.80 -1.45
C ALA A 145 -2.21 -34.78 -1.09
N GLY A 146 -3.08 -34.87 -2.09
CA GLY A 146 -4.54 -34.83 -1.91
C GLY A 146 -5.13 -33.43 -1.72
N ALA A 147 -4.34 -32.37 -1.94
CA ALA A 147 -4.87 -31.00 -1.97
C ALA A 147 -6.03 -30.89 -2.99
N PRO A 148 -7.09 -30.11 -2.68
CA PRO A 148 -8.18 -29.93 -3.63
C PRO A 148 -7.67 -29.25 -4.90
N GLN A 149 -8.15 -29.71 -6.06
CA GLN A 149 -7.80 -29.11 -7.35
C GLN A 149 -8.61 -27.82 -7.59
N LEU A 150 -7.94 -26.68 -7.70
CA LEU A 150 -8.63 -25.39 -7.86
C LEU A 150 -9.12 -25.14 -9.29
N HIS A 151 -8.40 -25.66 -10.29
CA HIS A 151 -8.61 -25.39 -11.71
C HIS A 151 -8.70 -26.64 -12.56
N VAL A 152 -9.41 -26.54 -13.68
CA VAL A 152 -9.26 -27.47 -14.81
C VAL A 152 -8.40 -26.81 -15.86
N ASP A 153 -7.78 -27.61 -16.73
CA ASP A 153 -6.95 -27.03 -17.78
C ASP A 153 -7.80 -26.20 -18.76
N ARG A 154 -7.29 -25.02 -19.15
CA ARG A 154 -8.00 -24.02 -19.96
C ARG A 154 -7.10 -23.51 -21.08
N PRO A 155 -7.63 -23.06 -22.23
CA PRO A 155 -6.80 -22.57 -23.33
C PRO A 155 -5.83 -21.45 -22.92
N ARG A 156 -4.63 -21.46 -23.52
CA ARG A 156 -3.70 -20.33 -23.37
C ARG A 156 -4.29 -19.08 -24.03
N SER A 157 -3.87 -17.94 -23.51
CA SER A 157 -4.18 -16.65 -24.10
C SER A 157 -3.41 -16.45 -25.40
N THR A 158 -4.03 -15.84 -26.39
CA THR A 158 -3.45 -15.43 -27.69
C THR A 158 -2.87 -14.01 -27.64
N LEU A 159 -3.04 -13.31 -26.52
CA LEU A 159 -2.64 -11.91 -26.35
C LEU A 159 -1.12 -11.71 -26.47
N PHE A 160 -0.34 -12.72 -26.07
CA PHE A 160 1.11 -12.63 -26.02
C PHE A 160 1.80 -13.89 -26.58
N PRO A 161 2.85 -13.75 -27.42
CA PRO A 161 3.61 -14.91 -27.87
C PRO A 161 4.45 -15.58 -26.78
N ASP A 162 4.84 -14.85 -25.73
CA ASP A 162 5.70 -15.33 -24.64
C ASP A 162 4.96 -16.13 -23.55
N VAL A 163 3.66 -16.42 -23.75
CA VAL A 163 2.86 -17.26 -22.83
C VAL A 163 2.54 -18.65 -23.40
N GLN A 164 2.91 -18.93 -24.65
CA GLN A 164 2.57 -20.20 -25.32
C GLN A 164 3.34 -21.41 -24.75
N ASP A 165 4.46 -21.18 -24.07
CA ASP A 165 5.26 -22.21 -23.39
C ASP A 165 4.75 -22.54 -21.98
N ILE A 166 3.75 -21.82 -21.47
CA ILE A 166 3.18 -22.06 -20.15
C ILE A 166 2.29 -23.31 -20.18
N LYS A 167 2.62 -24.27 -19.32
CA LYS A 167 1.89 -25.53 -19.13
C LYS A 167 1.55 -25.70 -17.66
N PRO A 168 0.32 -25.36 -17.22
CA PRO A 168 -0.10 -25.60 -15.85
C PRO A 168 -0.22 -27.09 -15.57
N ASP A 169 0.29 -27.50 -14.41
CA ASP A 169 -0.06 -28.78 -13.79
C ASP A 169 -1.15 -28.52 -12.75
N VAL A 170 -2.38 -28.41 -13.24
CA VAL A 170 -3.55 -28.11 -12.40
C VAL A 170 -3.81 -29.20 -11.36
N THR A 171 -3.32 -30.43 -11.56
CA THR A 171 -3.48 -31.54 -10.61
C THR A 171 -2.65 -31.36 -9.35
N ARG A 172 -1.56 -30.60 -9.45
CA ARG A 172 -0.68 -30.21 -8.33
C ARG A 172 -0.88 -28.76 -7.91
N ASN A 173 -1.93 -28.10 -8.39
CA ASN A 173 -2.15 -26.66 -8.22
C ASN A 173 -0.96 -25.79 -8.68
N VAL A 174 -0.16 -26.26 -9.65
CA VAL A 174 0.98 -25.51 -10.20
C VAL A 174 0.54 -24.82 -11.49
N CYS A 175 0.55 -23.49 -11.46
CA CYS A 175 0.28 -22.66 -12.63
C CYS A 175 1.39 -22.74 -13.68
N HIS A 176 2.65 -22.72 -13.23
CA HIS A 176 3.81 -22.78 -14.11
C HIS A 176 5.04 -23.26 -13.34
N HIS A 177 5.87 -24.06 -14.00
CA HIS A 177 7.20 -24.42 -13.56
C HIS A 177 8.22 -23.93 -14.59
N PHE A 178 9.15 -23.11 -14.13
CA PHE A 178 10.32 -22.69 -14.88
C PHE A 178 11.57 -23.36 -14.30
N ALA A 179 12.39 -23.92 -15.18
CA ALA A 179 13.67 -24.51 -14.84
C ALA A 179 14.80 -23.89 -15.67
N PHE A 180 15.94 -23.61 -15.03
CA PHE A 180 17.11 -23.06 -15.68
C PHE A 180 18.39 -23.67 -15.12
N ARG A 181 19.24 -24.24 -15.98
CA ARG A 181 20.53 -24.83 -15.61
C ARG A 181 21.66 -24.28 -16.48
N ARG A 182 22.81 -24.01 -15.87
CA ARG A 182 24.05 -23.54 -16.53
C ARG A 182 25.27 -24.21 -15.92
N GLY A 183 26.21 -24.66 -16.75
CA GLY A 183 27.48 -25.27 -16.31
C GLY A 183 27.30 -26.60 -15.56
N ASP A 184 28.18 -26.89 -14.58
CA ASP A 184 28.12 -28.05 -13.69
C ASP A 184 27.83 -27.65 -12.22
N PRO A 185 26.56 -27.48 -11.84
CA PRO A 185 26.16 -27.18 -10.45
C PRO A 185 26.48 -28.29 -9.45
N ASP A 186 26.69 -29.53 -9.90
CA ASP A 186 27.03 -30.63 -8.99
C ASP A 186 28.53 -30.59 -8.67
N GLY A 187 29.37 -30.32 -9.67
CA GLY A 187 30.80 -30.03 -9.48
C GLY A 187 31.04 -28.83 -8.56
N ALA A 188 30.40 -27.69 -8.84
CA ALA A 188 30.58 -26.47 -8.05
C ALA A 188 30.31 -26.64 -6.55
N PHE A 189 29.30 -27.44 -6.19
CA PHE A 189 28.96 -27.71 -4.79
C PHE A 189 29.87 -28.74 -4.13
N ARG A 190 30.48 -29.64 -4.92
CA ARG A 190 31.55 -30.53 -4.42
C ARG A 190 32.86 -29.77 -4.17
N ASP A 191 33.16 -28.80 -5.03
CA ASP A 191 34.43 -28.07 -5.04
C ASP A 191 34.44 -26.85 -4.11
N ALA A 192 33.28 -26.43 -3.60
CA ALA A 192 33.17 -25.27 -2.72
C ALA A 192 33.81 -25.52 -1.35
N ASP A 193 34.51 -24.49 -0.85
CA ASP A 193 35.00 -24.49 0.52
C ASP A 193 33.85 -24.39 1.55
N VAL A 194 32.81 -23.62 1.22
CA VAL A 194 31.65 -23.39 2.08
C VAL A 194 30.38 -23.31 1.23
N VAL A 195 29.31 -23.96 1.69
CA VAL A 195 27.98 -23.84 1.11
C VAL A 195 27.07 -23.10 2.09
N PHE A 196 26.37 -22.10 1.58
CA PHE A 196 25.31 -21.38 2.28
C PHE A 196 23.97 -21.90 1.78
N ASP A 197 22.99 -22.02 2.66
CA ASP A 197 21.65 -22.54 2.38
C ASP A 197 20.64 -21.80 3.24
N ASP A 198 20.00 -20.80 2.64
CA ASP A 198 19.12 -19.87 3.33
C ASP A 198 17.75 -19.86 2.65
N THR A 199 16.69 -19.71 3.45
CA THR A 199 15.32 -19.59 2.96
C THR A 199 14.73 -18.25 3.38
N PHE A 200 14.19 -17.53 2.41
CA PHE A 200 13.61 -16.21 2.55
C PHE A 200 12.12 -16.26 2.21
N THR A 201 11.32 -15.45 2.90
CA THR A 201 9.88 -15.31 2.62
C THR A 201 9.54 -13.86 2.32
N LEU A 202 8.52 -13.65 1.51
CA LEU A 202 8.02 -12.33 1.16
C LEU A 202 6.48 -12.27 1.25
N PRO A 203 5.90 -11.17 1.78
CA PRO A 203 4.46 -11.02 1.84
C PRO A 203 3.89 -10.61 0.48
N SER A 204 2.61 -10.95 0.27
CA SER A 204 1.80 -10.32 -0.77
C SER A 204 1.59 -8.85 -0.43
N VAL A 205 1.50 -7.98 -1.44
CA VAL A 205 1.24 -6.55 -1.28
C VAL A 205 0.28 -6.06 -2.35
N HIS A 206 -0.53 -5.07 -2.00
CA HIS A 206 -1.44 -4.40 -2.93
C HIS A 206 -0.74 -3.22 -3.60
N HIS A 207 -0.97 -3.01 -4.90
CA HIS A 207 -0.36 -1.92 -5.68
C HIS A 207 -0.81 -0.54 -5.24
N PHE A 208 -2.02 -0.44 -4.70
CA PHE A 208 -2.66 0.78 -4.23
C PHE A 208 -2.63 1.92 -5.28
N PRO A 209 -3.21 1.73 -6.49
CA PRO A 209 -3.45 2.86 -7.37
C PRO A 209 -4.40 3.86 -6.68
N LEU A 210 -4.07 5.15 -6.71
CA LEU A 210 -4.90 6.17 -6.04
C LEU A 210 -6.24 6.37 -6.72
N GLU A 211 -6.29 6.25 -8.05
CA GLU A 211 -7.54 6.05 -8.77
C GLU A 211 -7.97 4.58 -8.56
N PRO A 212 -9.22 4.30 -8.16
CA PRO A 212 -9.75 2.94 -8.13
C PRO A 212 -9.88 2.33 -9.54
N LEU A 213 -9.99 1.01 -9.63
CA LEU A 213 -10.18 0.35 -10.93
C LEU A 213 -11.61 0.58 -11.44
N GLY A 214 -11.74 0.90 -12.73
CA GLY A 214 -13.05 1.11 -13.33
C GLY A 214 -13.02 1.13 -14.86
N ALA A 215 -14.20 1.01 -15.44
CA ALA A 215 -14.42 1.08 -16.88
C ALA A 215 -15.83 1.60 -17.19
N ILE A 216 -15.97 2.24 -18.33
CA ILE A 216 -17.25 2.54 -18.96
C ILE A 216 -17.29 1.75 -20.26
N ALA A 217 -18.39 1.06 -20.53
CA ALA A 217 -18.57 0.36 -21.80
C ALA A 217 -19.88 0.76 -22.46
N HIS A 218 -19.87 0.81 -23.79
CA HIS A 218 -21.05 0.99 -24.62
C HIS A 218 -21.04 -0.06 -25.72
N HIS A 219 -21.91 -1.05 -25.59
CA HIS A 219 -22.08 -2.14 -26.54
C HIS A 219 -23.35 -1.93 -27.37
N GLN A 220 -23.20 -1.71 -28.68
CA GLN A 220 -24.29 -1.41 -29.60
C GLN A 220 -24.26 -2.36 -30.79
N GLY A 221 -25.18 -3.34 -30.82
CA GLY A 221 -25.24 -4.32 -31.90
C GLY A 221 -23.90 -5.06 -32.04
N SER A 222 -23.19 -4.81 -33.14
CA SER A 222 -21.88 -5.41 -33.43
C SER A 222 -20.69 -4.52 -33.05
N GLU A 223 -20.88 -3.42 -32.31
CA GLU A 223 -19.82 -2.49 -31.93
C GLU A 223 -19.68 -2.37 -30.41
N LEU A 224 -18.45 -2.27 -29.93
CA LEU A 224 -18.13 -2.11 -28.51
C LEU A 224 -17.09 -1.01 -28.34
N THR A 225 -17.44 0.05 -27.61
CA THR A 225 -16.48 1.05 -27.13
C THR A 225 -16.30 0.94 -25.63
N VAL A 226 -15.05 0.92 -25.15
CA VAL A 226 -14.71 0.87 -23.73
C VAL A 226 -13.75 2.00 -23.38
N TRP A 227 -14.11 2.81 -22.38
CA TRP A 227 -13.23 3.80 -21.75
C TRP A 227 -12.70 3.23 -20.45
N THR A 228 -11.39 3.01 -20.36
CA THR A 228 -10.78 2.48 -19.14
C THR A 228 -9.30 2.85 -19.05
N GLY A 229 -8.83 3.19 -17.85
CA GLY A 229 -7.43 3.46 -17.57
C GLY A 229 -6.59 2.19 -17.52
N THR A 230 -6.36 1.54 -18.68
CA THR A 230 -5.53 0.33 -18.83
C THR A 230 -4.11 0.62 -19.33
N GLN A 231 -3.15 -0.18 -18.89
CA GLN A 231 -1.78 -0.23 -19.41
C GLN A 231 -1.71 -0.92 -20.78
N TYR A 232 -2.65 -1.81 -21.10
CA TYR A 232 -2.63 -2.72 -22.26
C TYR A 232 -3.84 -2.49 -23.19
N PRO A 233 -3.97 -1.31 -23.82
CA PRO A 233 -5.16 -0.96 -24.60
C PRO A 233 -5.46 -1.97 -25.73
N PHE A 234 -4.45 -2.41 -26.48
CA PHE A 234 -4.62 -3.38 -27.57
C PHE A 234 -4.91 -4.79 -27.08
N ALA A 235 -4.29 -5.22 -25.96
CA ALA A 235 -4.59 -6.53 -25.39
C ALA A 235 -6.00 -6.58 -24.81
N MET A 236 -6.47 -5.49 -24.18
CA MET A 236 -7.85 -5.34 -23.73
C MET A 236 -8.82 -5.40 -24.92
N ARG A 237 -8.52 -4.68 -26.02
CA ARG A 237 -9.32 -4.74 -27.26
C ARG A 237 -9.42 -6.18 -27.79
N GLN A 238 -8.29 -6.87 -27.89
CA GLN A 238 -8.25 -8.25 -28.38
C GLN A 238 -9.01 -9.20 -27.45
N SER A 239 -8.83 -9.09 -26.13
CA SER A 239 -9.53 -9.93 -25.16
C SER A 239 -11.04 -9.75 -25.23
N LEU A 240 -11.52 -8.51 -25.38
CA LEU A 240 -12.95 -8.24 -25.54
C LEU A 240 -13.47 -8.71 -26.90
N ALA A 241 -12.70 -8.53 -27.97
CA ALA A 241 -13.06 -9.03 -29.30
C ALA A 241 -13.21 -10.56 -29.30
N GLU A 242 -12.28 -11.29 -28.69
CA GLU A 242 -12.35 -12.75 -28.54
C GLU A 242 -13.54 -13.18 -27.67
N MET A 243 -13.76 -12.49 -26.54
CA MET A 243 -14.88 -12.75 -25.62
C MET A 243 -16.23 -12.67 -26.35
N PHE A 244 -16.47 -11.60 -27.11
CA PHE A 244 -17.75 -11.37 -27.80
C PHE A 244 -17.81 -11.96 -29.23
N GLY A 245 -16.74 -12.63 -29.71
CA GLY A 245 -16.66 -13.10 -31.09
C GLY A 245 -16.71 -11.98 -32.14
N LEU A 246 -16.26 -10.77 -31.79
CA LEU A 246 -16.27 -9.59 -32.65
C LEU A 246 -14.94 -9.44 -33.41
N PRO A 247 -14.95 -8.91 -34.64
CA PRO A 247 -13.74 -8.41 -35.28
C PRO A 247 -13.10 -7.30 -34.44
N GLN A 248 -11.76 -7.26 -34.34
CA GLN A 248 -11.07 -6.20 -33.56
C GLN A 248 -11.40 -4.78 -34.04
N SER A 249 -11.73 -4.59 -35.32
CA SER A 249 -12.13 -3.29 -35.88
C SER A 249 -13.47 -2.78 -35.35
N ARG A 250 -14.25 -3.66 -34.72
CA ARG A 250 -15.53 -3.33 -34.07
C ARG A 250 -15.41 -3.12 -32.57
N VAL A 251 -14.20 -3.26 -32.01
CA VAL A 251 -13.93 -3.02 -30.60
C VAL A 251 -12.95 -1.85 -30.48
N ARG A 252 -13.31 -0.83 -29.72
CA ARG A 252 -12.48 0.35 -29.48
C ARG A 252 -12.24 0.53 -27.99
N VAL A 253 -10.98 0.52 -27.59
CA VAL A 253 -10.54 0.91 -26.24
C VAL A 253 -9.95 2.32 -26.29
N VAL A 254 -10.49 3.22 -25.47
CA VAL A 254 -10.05 4.60 -25.27
C VAL A 254 -9.46 4.71 -23.86
N VAL A 255 -8.24 5.23 -23.72
CA VAL A 255 -7.56 5.37 -22.43
C VAL A 255 -7.58 6.83 -21.97
N PRO A 256 -8.36 7.18 -20.94
CA PRO A 256 -8.35 8.51 -20.33
C PRO A 256 -7.07 8.77 -19.51
N TYR A 257 -7.02 9.85 -18.72
CA TYR A 257 -5.99 9.97 -17.69
C TYR A 257 -6.05 8.79 -16.72
N VAL A 258 -4.89 8.33 -16.24
CA VAL A 258 -4.77 7.20 -15.32
C VAL A 258 -4.07 7.62 -14.04
N GLY A 259 -4.72 7.38 -12.89
CA GLY A 259 -4.24 7.76 -11.55
C GLY A 259 -3.37 6.69 -10.90
N GLY A 260 -2.30 6.30 -11.59
CA GLY A 260 -1.36 5.27 -11.14
C GLY A 260 -1.82 3.85 -11.48
N ALA A 261 -0.86 2.93 -11.62
CA ALA A 261 -1.11 1.56 -12.06
C ALA A 261 -0.17 0.55 -11.40
N PHE A 262 1.14 0.74 -11.57
CA PHE A 262 2.20 -0.08 -10.97
C PHE A 262 2.12 -1.60 -11.30
N GLY A 263 1.38 -1.97 -12.34
CA GLY A 263 1.20 -3.35 -12.79
C GLY A 263 -0.20 -3.95 -12.57
N CYS A 264 -1.10 -3.29 -11.84
CA CYS A 264 -2.46 -3.81 -11.60
C CYS A 264 -3.50 -3.40 -12.66
N ARG A 265 -3.15 -2.52 -13.61
CA ARG A 265 -4.08 -2.01 -14.63
C ARG A 265 -3.87 -2.66 -15.99
N GLU A 266 -3.55 -3.94 -16.01
CA GLU A 266 -3.36 -4.70 -17.24
C GLU A 266 -4.73 -5.06 -17.85
N LEU A 267 -5.23 -6.28 -17.63
CA LEU A 267 -6.61 -6.64 -17.94
C LEU A 267 -7.53 -6.35 -16.74
N ILE A 268 -8.07 -5.13 -16.67
CA ILE A 268 -8.91 -4.68 -15.56
C ILE A 268 -10.26 -5.41 -15.58
N PRO A 269 -10.66 -6.16 -14.53
CA PRO A 269 -11.92 -6.92 -14.50
C PRO A 269 -13.19 -6.08 -14.65
N ALA A 270 -13.15 -4.78 -14.31
CA ALA A 270 -14.29 -3.88 -14.51
C ALA A 270 -14.69 -3.73 -15.99
N ALA A 271 -13.74 -3.84 -16.93
CA ALA A 271 -14.00 -3.67 -18.35
C ALA A 271 -14.93 -4.74 -18.95
N PRO A 272 -14.66 -6.07 -18.80
CA PRO A 272 -15.59 -7.08 -19.29
C PRO A 272 -16.94 -7.05 -18.54
N ILE A 273 -16.97 -6.76 -17.23
CA ILE A 273 -18.23 -6.62 -16.49
C ILE A 273 -19.09 -5.48 -17.05
N ALA A 274 -18.50 -4.31 -17.27
CA ALA A 274 -19.19 -3.16 -17.86
C ALA A 274 -19.68 -3.48 -19.28
N ALA A 275 -18.86 -4.17 -20.10
CA ALA A 275 -19.23 -4.54 -21.47
C ALA A 275 -20.43 -5.49 -21.53
N VAL A 276 -20.47 -6.50 -20.67
CA VAL A 276 -21.60 -7.44 -20.60
C VAL A 276 -22.86 -6.74 -20.05
N LEU A 277 -22.73 -5.92 -19.00
CA LEU A 277 -23.85 -5.11 -18.50
C LEU A 277 -24.39 -4.18 -19.58
N SER A 278 -23.52 -3.47 -20.29
CA SER A 278 -23.92 -2.57 -21.38
C SER A 278 -24.63 -3.31 -22.50
N ARG A 279 -24.13 -4.49 -22.90
CA ARG A 279 -24.78 -5.36 -23.89
C ARG A 279 -26.17 -5.77 -23.45
N LYS A 280 -26.35 -6.12 -22.18
CA LYS A 280 -27.64 -6.54 -21.61
C LYS A 280 -28.64 -5.37 -21.48
N CYS A 281 -28.16 -4.17 -21.17
CA CYS A 281 -29.00 -2.99 -20.96
C CYS A 281 -29.29 -2.19 -22.24
N GLY A 282 -28.44 -2.30 -23.26
CA GLY A 282 -28.51 -1.50 -24.49
C GLY A 282 -28.10 -0.03 -24.32
N VAL A 283 -27.44 0.32 -23.20
CA VAL A 283 -26.97 1.69 -22.88
C VAL A 283 -25.54 1.66 -22.34
N PRO A 284 -24.82 2.79 -22.30
CA PRO A 284 -23.51 2.84 -21.67
C PRO A 284 -23.58 2.51 -20.18
N VAL A 285 -22.64 1.72 -19.65
CA VAL A 285 -22.58 1.34 -18.23
C VAL A 285 -21.20 1.65 -17.67
N ARG A 286 -21.16 2.39 -16.55
CA ARG A 286 -19.96 2.64 -15.75
C ARG A 286 -19.87 1.63 -14.60
N VAL A 287 -18.76 0.92 -14.48
CA VAL A 287 -18.44 0.07 -13.32
C VAL A 287 -17.16 0.59 -12.69
N VAL A 288 -17.25 1.06 -11.44
CA VAL A 288 -16.11 1.55 -10.66
C VAL A 288 -16.05 0.78 -9.35
N PHE A 289 -14.89 0.21 -9.04
CA PHE A 289 -14.66 -0.49 -7.78
C PHE A 289 -14.33 0.52 -6.67
N SER A 290 -14.68 0.18 -5.43
CA SER A 290 -14.13 0.87 -4.28
C SER A 290 -12.62 0.59 -4.14
N SER A 291 -11.92 1.34 -3.28
CA SER A 291 -10.50 1.05 -2.96
C SER A 291 -10.36 -0.35 -2.32
N GLU A 292 -11.31 -0.75 -1.47
CA GLU A 292 -11.31 -2.08 -0.84
C GLU A 292 -11.55 -3.19 -1.86
N ASP A 293 -12.46 -2.97 -2.80
CA ASP A 293 -12.70 -3.90 -3.90
C ASP A 293 -11.50 -3.99 -4.83
N THR A 294 -10.79 -2.89 -5.06
CA THR A 294 -9.55 -2.85 -5.82
C THR A 294 -8.47 -3.71 -5.14
N ALA A 295 -8.35 -3.66 -3.81
CA ALA A 295 -7.47 -4.54 -3.04
C ALA A 295 -7.83 -6.03 -3.17
N ARG A 296 -9.07 -6.35 -3.56
CA ARG A 296 -9.56 -7.72 -3.79
C ARG A 296 -9.44 -8.19 -5.24
N THR A 297 -8.81 -7.41 -6.13
CA THR A 297 -8.69 -7.80 -7.56
C THR A 297 -7.32 -8.33 -7.96
N SER A 298 -6.25 -7.72 -7.45
CA SER A 298 -4.89 -8.05 -7.83
C SER A 298 -3.91 -7.69 -6.72
N SER A 299 -2.83 -8.45 -6.64
CA SER A 299 -1.74 -8.27 -5.69
C SER A 299 -0.39 -8.59 -6.33
N ARG A 300 0.71 -8.30 -5.63
CA ARG A 300 2.01 -8.93 -5.86
C ARG A 300 2.05 -10.28 -5.14
N ASN A 301 2.77 -11.24 -5.72
CA ASN A 301 2.93 -12.57 -5.13
C ASN A 301 3.53 -12.51 -3.71
N ALA A 302 2.96 -13.31 -2.81
CA ALA A 302 3.72 -13.82 -1.68
C ALA A 302 4.64 -14.95 -2.15
N GLY A 303 5.63 -15.34 -1.36
CA GLY A 303 6.47 -16.47 -1.75
C GLY A 303 7.53 -16.88 -0.75
N ARG A 304 8.17 -17.98 -1.09
CA ARG A 304 9.33 -18.57 -0.43
C ARG A 304 10.44 -18.79 -1.45
N VAL A 305 11.64 -18.33 -1.12
CA VAL A 305 12.84 -18.42 -1.96
C VAL A 305 13.93 -19.11 -1.14
N ARG A 306 14.26 -20.34 -1.49
CA ARG A 306 15.45 -21.02 -0.96
C ARG A 306 16.60 -20.82 -1.94
N ILE A 307 17.73 -20.39 -1.43
CA ILE A 307 18.92 -20.12 -2.22
C ILE A 307 20.12 -20.79 -1.55
N GLN A 308 20.79 -21.65 -2.32
CA GLN A 308 22.04 -22.25 -1.90
C GLN A 308 23.16 -21.66 -2.75
N THR A 309 24.24 -21.18 -2.13
CA THR A 309 25.39 -20.62 -2.84
C THR A 309 26.66 -21.34 -2.41
N ALA A 310 27.40 -21.83 -3.41
CA ALA A 310 28.68 -22.51 -3.28
C ALA A 310 29.80 -21.45 -3.40
N VAL A 311 30.62 -21.32 -2.35
CA VAL A 311 31.53 -20.18 -2.15
C VAL A 311 32.92 -20.68 -1.76
N MET A 312 33.96 -20.05 -2.32
CA MET A 312 35.35 -20.24 -1.93
C MET A 312 35.69 -19.42 -0.67
N LYS A 313 36.71 -19.79 0.11
CA LYS A 313 37.12 -19.05 1.32
C LYS A 313 37.42 -17.58 1.09
N ASP A 314 37.85 -17.23 -0.11
CA ASP A 314 38.18 -15.86 -0.52
C ASP A 314 36.95 -15.03 -0.95
N GLY A 315 35.74 -15.60 -0.85
CA GLY A 315 34.48 -14.95 -1.22
C GLY A 315 34.08 -15.12 -2.70
N THR A 316 34.82 -15.89 -3.50
CA THR A 316 34.43 -16.16 -4.90
C THR A 316 33.18 -17.03 -4.95
N LEU A 317 32.15 -16.60 -5.70
CA LEU A 317 30.92 -17.38 -5.92
C LEU A 317 31.10 -18.33 -7.12
N ILE A 318 31.01 -19.64 -6.89
CA ILE A 318 31.24 -20.63 -7.96
C ILE A 318 29.97 -21.38 -8.38
N GLY A 319 28.94 -21.42 -7.53
CA GLY A 319 27.69 -22.10 -7.87
C GLY A 319 26.49 -21.57 -7.11
N ARG A 320 25.29 -21.69 -7.70
CA ARG A 320 24.02 -21.34 -7.04
C ARG A 320 22.89 -22.29 -7.40
N ARG A 321 22.15 -22.74 -6.39
CA ARG A 321 20.88 -23.46 -6.54
C ARG A 321 19.73 -22.60 -6.02
N GLY A 322 18.62 -22.55 -6.75
CA GLY A 322 17.44 -21.79 -6.38
C GLY A 322 16.19 -22.64 -6.41
N GLU A 323 15.39 -22.57 -5.36
CA GLU A 323 14.05 -23.15 -5.31
C GLU A 323 13.04 -22.09 -4.88
N ILE A 324 12.17 -21.69 -5.80
CA ILE A 324 11.27 -20.56 -5.63
C ILE A 324 9.82 -21.04 -5.73
N TYR A 325 9.01 -20.67 -4.75
CA TYR A 325 7.58 -20.92 -4.72
C TYR A 325 6.85 -19.58 -4.55
N LEU A 326 6.16 -19.13 -5.60
CA LEU A 326 5.36 -17.92 -5.59
C LEU A 326 3.87 -18.28 -5.52
N ASP A 327 3.18 -17.71 -4.55
CA ASP A 327 1.72 -17.81 -4.44
C ASP A 327 1.09 -16.88 -5.49
N THR A 328 0.41 -17.46 -6.49
CA THR A 328 -0.25 -16.72 -7.56
C THR A 328 -1.72 -16.40 -7.26
N GLY A 329 -2.23 -16.81 -6.10
CA GLY A 329 -3.63 -16.68 -5.76
C GLY A 329 -4.53 -17.55 -6.65
N ALA A 330 -5.78 -17.11 -6.79
CA ALA A 330 -6.83 -17.94 -7.35
C ALA A 330 -6.81 -18.11 -8.87
N TYR A 331 -6.10 -17.28 -9.64
CA TYR A 331 -6.06 -17.36 -11.11
C TYR A 331 -4.64 -17.10 -11.65
N THR A 332 -4.38 -17.55 -12.87
CA THR A 332 -3.02 -17.49 -13.45
C THR A 332 -2.50 -16.06 -13.57
N ASP A 333 -3.34 -15.15 -14.07
CA ASP A 333 -3.00 -13.77 -14.42
C ASP A 333 -1.57 -13.64 -14.99
N GLN A 334 -0.66 -12.97 -14.28
CA GLN A 334 0.76 -12.83 -14.64
C GLN A 334 1.70 -13.70 -13.82
N GLY A 335 1.23 -14.47 -12.83
CA GLY A 335 2.11 -15.19 -11.91
C GLY A 335 3.07 -16.16 -12.59
N SER A 336 2.66 -16.77 -13.70
CA SER A 336 3.52 -17.59 -14.57
C SER A 336 4.73 -16.82 -15.12
N ARG A 337 4.55 -15.56 -15.52
CA ARG A 337 5.63 -14.69 -16.01
C ARG A 337 6.46 -14.15 -14.86
N VAL A 338 5.85 -13.86 -13.71
CA VAL A 338 6.57 -13.48 -12.49
C VAL A 338 7.49 -14.60 -12.04
N SER A 339 7.02 -15.85 -11.94
CA SER A 339 7.84 -16.99 -11.53
C SER A 339 8.97 -17.28 -12.51
N LYS A 340 8.71 -17.21 -13.82
CA LYS A 340 9.75 -17.34 -14.86
C LYS A 340 10.84 -16.28 -14.72
N LYS A 341 10.48 -15.00 -14.54
CA LYS A 341 11.45 -13.92 -14.33
C LYS A 341 12.19 -14.02 -13.00
N ALA A 342 11.51 -14.42 -11.92
CA ALA A 342 12.13 -14.66 -10.61
C ALA A 342 13.21 -15.75 -10.70
N GLY A 343 12.87 -16.90 -11.31
CA GLY A 343 13.82 -17.99 -11.52
C GLY A 343 15.01 -17.60 -12.38
N TYR A 344 14.81 -16.74 -13.37
CA TYR A 344 15.93 -16.22 -14.17
C TYR A 344 16.83 -15.27 -13.37
N ARG A 345 16.24 -14.40 -12.55
CA ARG A 345 16.94 -13.27 -11.90
C ARG A 345 17.55 -13.58 -10.54
N ILE A 346 17.27 -14.75 -9.93
CA ILE A 346 17.81 -15.16 -8.62
C ILE A 346 19.35 -15.26 -8.58
N ILE A 347 19.99 -15.31 -9.74
CA ILE A 347 21.46 -15.30 -9.86
C ILE A 347 22.03 -13.97 -9.34
N GLY A 348 21.25 -12.89 -9.42
CA GLY A 348 21.70 -11.54 -9.08
C GLY A 348 22.70 -10.98 -10.11
N PRO A 349 23.21 -9.76 -9.90
CA PRO A 349 24.17 -9.10 -10.80
C PRO A 349 25.60 -9.69 -10.70
N TYR A 350 25.73 -10.96 -10.35
CA TYR A 350 27.00 -11.59 -9.96
C TYR A 350 27.45 -12.67 -10.95
N ARG A 351 28.77 -12.80 -11.12
CA ARG A 351 29.45 -13.88 -11.81
C ARG A 351 29.32 -15.17 -11.01
N ILE A 352 28.40 -16.03 -11.45
CA ILE A 352 28.17 -17.36 -10.86
C ILE A 352 28.14 -18.39 -12.00
N PRO A 353 29.24 -19.08 -12.31
CA PRO A 353 29.34 -19.89 -13.52
C PRO A 353 28.39 -21.10 -13.55
N HIS A 354 28.04 -21.65 -12.38
CA HIS A 354 27.23 -22.86 -12.27
C HIS A 354 25.89 -22.59 -11.58
N VAL A 355 24.78 -22.85 -12.27
CA VAL A 355 23.43 -22.49 -11.78
C VAL A 355 22.44 -23.64 -12.00
N ASP A 356 21.60 -23.93 -11.00
CA ASP A 356 20.43 -24.82 -11.12
C ASP A 356 19.23 -24.19 -10.41
N VAL A 357 18.19 -23.79 -11.14
CA VAL A 357 17.04 -23.06 -10.58
C VAL A 357 15.74 -23.73 -10.98
N ASN A 358 14.86 -23.86 -9.99
CA ASN A 358 13.46 -24.24 -10.16
C ASN A 358 12.56 -23.16 -9.55
N SER A 359 11.58 -22.70 -10.32
CA SER A 359 10.63 -21.66 -9.91
C SER A 359 9.21 -22.06 -10.25
N TYR A 360 8.32 -21.98 -9.27
CA TYR A 360 6.94 -22.43 -9.35
C TYR A 360 5.99 -21.27 -9.06
N ALA A 361 5.01 -21.05 -9.94
CA ALA A 361 3.80 -20.29 -9.60
C ALA A 361 2.73 -21.29 -9.13
N VAL A 362 2.18 -21.08 -7.95
CA VAL A 362 1.28 -22.04 -7.28
C VAL A 362 -0.05 -21.38 -6.94
N PHE A 363 -1.15 -22.04 -7.26
CA PHE A 363 -2.50 -21.54 -6.98
C PHE A 363 -2.87 -21.66 -5.50
N SER A 364 -3.63 -20.69 -5.00
CA SER A 364 -4.22 -20.69 -3.66
C SER A 364 -5.59 -20.00 -3.67
N ASN A 365 -6.34 -20.06 -2.57
CA ASN A 365 -7.62 -19.37 -2.41
C ASN A 365 -7.46 -17.91 -1.92
N THR A 366 -6.45 -17.21 -2.42
CA THR A 366 -6.22 -15.77 -2.17
C THR A 366 -6.44 -14.95 -3.45
N VAL A 367 -6.43 -13.63 -3.34
CA VAL A 367 -6.57 -12.73 -4.50
C VAL A 367 -5.47 -13.04 -5.51
N SER A 368 -5.83 -13.12 -6.80
CA SER A 368 -4.87 -13.35 -7.87
C SER A 368 -3.68 -12.39 -7.79
N ALA A 369 -2.48 -12.93 -7.98
CA ALA A 369 -1.26 -12.14 -7.97
C ALA A 369 -0.69 -12.00 -9.39
N GLY A 370 -0.09 -10.86 -9.65
CA GLY A 370 0.45 -10.54 -10.97
C GLY A 370 1.58 -9.51 -10.92
N SER A 371 1.71 -8.77 -12.01
CA SER A 371 2.79 -7.80 -12.19
C SER A 371 2.77 -6.75 -11.09
N TYR A 372 3.89 -6.58 -10.39
CA TYR A 372 4.21 -5.41 -9.59
C TYR A 372 5.44 -4.71 -10.18
N ARG A 373 5.74 -3.48 -9.77
CA ARG A 373 6.90 -2.73 -10.28
C ARG A 373 8.18 -3.57 -10.16
N GLY A 374 8.77 -3.93 -11.31
CA GLY A 374 9.97 -4.77 -11.39
C GLY A 374 9.73 -6.29 -11.36
N PHE A 375 8.49 -6.77 -11.51
CA PHE A 375 8.07 -8.17 -11.30
C PHE A 375 9.13 -9.23 -11.66
N GLY A 376 9.34 -10.17 -10.75
CA GLY A 376 10.40 -11.17 -10.77
C GLY A 376 11.66 -10.71 -10.03
N THR A 377 12.02 -9.42 -10.08
CA THR A 377 13.22 -8.92 -9.37
C THR A 377 12.96 -8.68 -7.88
N PRO A 378 11.91 -7.94 -7.45
CA PRO A 378 11.63 -7.77 -6.01
C PRO A 378 11.44 -9.09 -5.26
N GLU A 379 10.94 -10.12 -5.93
CA GLU A 379 10.72 -11.45 -5.36
C GLU A 379 12.02 -12.13 -4.92
N VAL A 380 13.12 -11.90 -5.63
CA VAL A 380 14.40 -12.62 -5.42
C VAL A 380 15.57 -11.73 -5.01
N CYS A 381 15.53 -10.42 -5.32
CA CYS A 381 16.58 -9.46 -5.00
C CYS A 381 16.86 -9.40 -3.50
N TRP A 382 15.81 -9.33 -2.70
CA TRP A 382 15.91 -9.45 -1.25
C TRP A 382 16.68 -10.69 -0.81
N ALA A 383 16.34 -11.85 -1.38
CA ALA A 383 16.93 -13.12 -0.96
C ALA A 383 18.43 -13.17 -1.29
N TYR A 384 18.82 -12.86 -2.54
CA TYR A 384 20.22 -12.96 -2.92
C TYR A 384 21.10 -11.89 -2.27
N GLU A 385 20.63 -10.64 -2.10
CA GLU A 385 21.44 -9.60 -1.45
C GLU A 385 21.60 -9.84 0.04
N SER A 386 20.57 -10.37 0.70
CA SER A 386 20.68 -10.77 2.10
C SER A 386 21.70 -11.89 2.28
N GLN A 387 21.68 -12.88 1.37
CA GLN A 387 22.65 -13.95 1.42
C GLN A 387 24.07 -13.44 1.17
N MET A 388 24.26 -12.40 0.34
CA MET A 388 25.58 -11.76 0.19
C MET A 388 26.11 -11.21 1.53
N ASP A 389 25.26 -10.59 2.35
CA ASP A 389 25.70 -10.10 3.67
C ASP A 389 25.93 -11.24 4.67
N ILE A 390 25.12 -12.29 4.63
CA ILE A 390 25.31 -13.50 5.45
C ILE A 390 26.65 -14.16 5.10
N ILE A 391 26.97 -14.27 3.81
CA ILE A 391 28.26 -14.79 3.31
C ILE A 391 29.40 -13.91 3.82
N ALA A 392 29.32 -12.59 3.62
CA ALA A 392 30.35 -11.65 4.05
C ALA A 392 30.59 -11.75 5.56
N ALA A 393 29.53 -11.72 6.36
CA ALA A 393 29.62 -11.80 7.82
C ALA A 393 30.24 -13.11 8.30
N ARG A 394 29.88 -14.25 7.68
CA ARG A 394 30.38 -15.57 8.09
C ARG A 394 31.82 -15.83 7.66
N LEU A 395 32.26 -15.25 6.54
CA LEU A 395 33.63 -15.33 6.06
C LEU A 395 34.54 -14.22 6.64
N GLY A 396 33.98 -13.24 7.35
CA GLY A 396 34.72 -12.09 7.88
C GLY A 396 35.19 -11.12 6.79
N LEU A 397 34.45 -11.04 5.68
CA LEU A 397 34.70 -10.15 4.55
C LEU A 397 33.88 -8.86 4.66
N ASP A 398 34.36 -7.78 4.04
CA ASP A 398 33.54 -6.57 3.87
C ASP A 398 32.42 -6.83 2.84
N PRO A 399 31.15 -6.53 3.14
CA PRO A 399 30.03 -6.78 2.23
C PRO A 399 30.08 -6.00 0.91
N LEU A 400 30.71 -4.82 0.86
CA LEU A 400 30.95 -4.08 -0.38
C LEU A 400 32.00 -4.80 -1.23
N GLU A 401 33.13 -5.15 -0.63
CA GLU A 401 34.23 -5.82 -1.33
C GLU A 401 33.83 -7.19 -1.88
N LEU A 402 33.02 -7.96 -1.13
CA LEU A 402 32.47 -9.23 -1.60
C LEU A 402 31.62 -9.04 -2.87
N ARG A 403 30.80 -7.99 -2.93
CA ARG A 403 29.98 -7.69 -4.10
C ARG A 403 30.86 -7.25 -5.26
N LEU A 404 31.75 -6.26 -5.07
CA LEU A 404 32.66 -5.76 -6.09
C LEU A 404 33.47 -6.88 -6.75
N LYS A 405 33.98 -7.83 -5.95
CA LYS A 405 34.71 -9.00 -6.45
C LYS A 405 33.89 -9.86 -7.43
N ASN A 406 32.60 -10.00 -7.15
CA ASN A 406 31.74 -10.95 -7.85
C ASN A 406 30.78 -10.28 -8.85
N LEU A 407 30.74 -8.95 -9.00
CA LEU A 407 29.87 -8.30 -9.98
C LEU A 407 30.20 -8.74 -11.41
N LEU A 408 29.18 -8.76 -12.27
CA LEU A 408 29.36 -8.82 -13.72
C LEU A 408 30.02 -7.52 -14.22
N GLU A 409 30.93 -7.64 -15.17
CA GLU A 409 31.59 -6.50 -15.80
C GLU A 409 30.80 -6.02 -17.04
N ARG A 410 31.05 -4.78 -17.47
CA ARG A 410 30.55 -4.29 -18.76
C ARG A 410 30.99 -5.25 -19.87
N ASP A 411 30.11 -5.47 -20.85
CA ASP A 411 30.32 -6.38 -21.98
C ASP A 411 30.35 -7.88 -21.63
N GLU A 412 30.17 -8.28 -20.36
CA GLU A 412 29.91 -9.67 -20.00
C GLU A 412 28.45 -10.07 -20.24
N GLU A 413 28.19 -11.33 -20.59
CA GLU A 413 26.82 -11.85 -20.71
C GLU A 413 26.29 -12.29 -19.34
N TYR A 414 25.08 -11.85 -18.98
CA TYR A 414 24.38 -12.33 -17.77
C TYR A 414 24.16 -13.85 -17.79
N ALA A 415 23.72 -14.36 -18.95
CA ALA A 415 23.71 -15.77 -19.31
C ALA A 415 23.98 -15.94 -20.80
N GLN A 416 24.43 -17.12 -21.21
CA GLN A 416 24.82 -17.38 -22.60
C GLN A 416 23.73 -16.97 -23.59
N GLY A 417 24.09 -16.11 -24.54
CA GLY A 417 23.18 -15.60 -25.58
C GLY A 417 22.29 -14.45 -25.14
N ASP A 418 22.56 -13.85 -23.97
CA ASP A 418 22.00 -12.56 -23.58
C ASP A 418 22.67 -11.39 -24.27
N ARG A 419 22.01 -10.23 -24.20
CA ARG A 419 22.68 -8.94 -24.43
C ARG A 419 23.77 -8.79 -23.36
N PRO A 420 25.00 -8.38 -23.72
CA PRO A 420 26.02 -8.04 -22.74
C PRO A 420 25.58 -6.91 -21.78
N ILE A 421 26.15 -6.87 -20.58
CA ILE A 421 25.91 -5.81 -19.60
C ILE A 421 26.33 -4.45 -20.19
N ASP A 422 25.43 -3.47 -20.15
CA ASP A 422 25.63 -2.13 -20.72
C ASP A 422 25.85 -1.02 -19.67
N SER A 423 26.11 -1.39 -18.41
CA SER A 423 26.38 -0.48 -17.28
C SER A 423 27.67 -0.81 -16.52
N ASP A 424 28.28 0.20 -15.92
CA ASP A 424 29.46 0.07 -15.05
C ASP A 424 29.01 -0.18 -13.59
N LEU A 425 28.71 -1.45 -13.26
CA LEU A 425 28.10 -1.84 -11.98
C LEU A 425 28.98 -1.57 -10.76
N ASP A 426 30.29 -1.77 -10.92
CA ASP A 426 31.32 -1.51 -9.91
C ASP A 426 31.36 -0.02 -9.54
N GLN A 427 31.49 0.85 -10.54
CA GLN A 427 31.50 2.30 -10.37
C GLN A 427 30.19 2.79 -9.72
N ALA A 428 29.06 2.23 -10.15
CA ALA A 428 27.76 2.56 -9.58
C ALA A 428 27.68 2.19 -8.09
N LEU A 429 28.15 1.00 -7.72
CA LEU A 429 28.13 0.51 -6.34
C LEU A 429 29.08 1.31 -5.44
N GLU A 430 30.29 1.57 -5.89
CA GLU A 430 31.26 2.43 -5.18
C GLU A 430 30.71 3.84 -4.96
N THR A 431 30.04 4.41 -5.98
CA THR A 431 29.45 5.76 -5.89
C THR A 431 28.41 5.82 -4.77
N VAL A 432 27.52 4.83 -4.71
CA VAL A 432 26.46 4.75 -3.70
C VAL A 432 27.04 4.49 -2.31
N ALA A 433 28.03 3.61 -2.19
CA ALA A 433 28.74 3.34 -0.94
C ALA A 433 29.47 4.57 -0.40
N LYS A 434 30.16 5.31 -1.27
CA LYS A 434 30.82 6.58 -0.93
C LYS A 434 29.81 7.61 -0.42
N GLU A 435 28.65 7.72 -1.06
CA GLU A 435 27.66 8.74 -0.73
C GLU A 435 27.09 8.59 0.68
N ILE A 436 26.87 7.36 1.15
CA ILE A 436 26.44 7.11 2.53
C ILE A 436 27.59 7.01 3.54
N GLY A 437 28.84 7.20 3.08
CA GLY A 437 30.03 7.03 3.91
C GLY A 437 30.18 5.60 4.42
N TRP A 438 30.19 4.60 3.54
CA TRP A 438 30.20 3.17 3.88
C TRP A 438 31.18 2.81 5.00
N HIS A 439 32.44 3.24 4.91
CA HIS A 439 33.47 2.97 5.93
C HIS A 439 33.55 3.99 7.08
N ALA A 440 32.58 4.90 7.21
CA ALA A 440 32.55 5.85 8.32
C ALA A 440 32.26 5.14 9.65
N THR A 441 32.88 5.62 10.73
CA THR A 441 32.58 5.18 12.10
C THR A 441 31.13 5.51 12.45
N ARG A 442 30.37 4.50 12.89
CA ARG A 442 28.94 4.63 13.23
C ARG A 442 28.68 4.54 14.72
N LYS A 443 27.57 5.14 15.16
CA LYS A 443 27.13 5.08 16.56
C LYS A 443 26.61 3.69 16.90
N SER A 444 26.56 3.36 18.19
CA SER A 444 25.96 2.10 18.64
C SER A 444 24.47 2.05 18.23
N GLY A 445 24.07 0.95 17.58
CA GLY A 445 22.69 0.75 17.09
C GLY A 445 22.45 1.27 15.66
N GLU A 446 23.41 1.98 15.08
CA GLU A 446 23.39 2.44 13.70
C GLU A 446 24.09 1.43 12.77
N GLY A 447 23.65 1.34 11.52
CA GLY A 447 24.37 0.63 10.46
C GLY A 447 24.37 1.38 9.13
N ALA A 448 25.17 0.89 8.17
CA ALA A 448 24.91 1.09 6.74
C ALA A 448 24.57 -0.19 5.97
N GLY A 449 23.87 0.01 4.85
CA GLY A 449 23.51 -1.03 3.92
C GLY A 449 23.52 -0.59 2.48
N LEU A 450 23.68 -1.57 1.59
CA LEU A 450 23.67 -1.40 0.15
C LEU A 450 23.07 -2.64 -0.52
N ALA A 451 22.52 -2.44 -1.72
CA ALA A 451 21.97 -3.52 -2.53
C ALA A 451 22.16 -3.21 -4.02
N CYS A 452 22.35 -4.26 -4.83
CA CYS A 452 22.41 -4.17 -6.29
C CYS A 452 21.37 -5.08 -6.95
N ALA A 453 20.53 -4.49 -7.80
CA ALA A 453 19.50 -5.19 -8.56
C ALA A 453 19.76 -5.09 -10.07
N ILE A 454 19.50 -6.18 -10.77
CA ILE A 454 19.54 -6.26 -12.23
C ILE A 454 18.23 -6.83 -12.78
N LYS A 455 17.78 -6.29 -13.91
CA LYS A 455 16.57 -6.70 -14.60
C LYS A 455 16.75 -6.61 -16.11
N ASP A 456 16.22 -7.61 -16.83
CA ASP A 456 16.05 -7.52 -18.28
C ASP A 456 14.98 -6.46 -18.62
N GLY A 457 15.44 -5.29 -19.09
CA GLY A 457 14.63 -4.14 -19.46
C GLY A 457 14.08 -4.24 -20.89
N GLY A 458 12.98 -3.52 -21.16
CA GLY A 458 12.37 -3.43 -22.49
C GLY A 458 11.37 -4.55 -22.83
N GLY A 459 11.36 -5.62 -22.04
CA GLY A 459 10.46 -6.75 -22.18
C GLY A 459 10.82 -7.68 -23.34
N THR A 460 10.62 -8.97 -23.14
CA THR A 460 10.92 -10.02 -24.14
C THR A 460 9.81 -10.11 -25.20
N ARG A 461 10.19 -10.18 -26.49
CA ARG A 461 9.27 -10.38 -27.65
C ARG A 461 8.13 -9.34 -27.75
N THR A 462 8.46 -8.06 -27.68
CA THR A 462 7.46 -6.97 -27.75
C THR A 462 7.65 -6.08 -28.99
N SER A 463 6.63 -5.39 -29.46
CA SER A 463 6.75 -4.44 -30.58
C SER A 463 6.02 -3.13 -30.29
N SER A 464 6.46 -2.06 -30.97
CA SER A 464 5.86 -0.72 -30.86
C SER A 464 5.88 -0.03 -32.22
N THR A 465 4.77 0.61 -32.57
CA THR A 465 4.63 1.44 -33.76
C THR A 465 4.28 2.87 -33.34
N ALA A 466 4.77 3.85 -34.09
CA ALA A 466 4.42 5.25 -33.91
C ALA A 466 4.18 5.94 -35.27
N ILE A 467 3.37 7.00 -35.23
CA ILE A 467 3.17 7.91 -36.37
C ILE A 467 3.48 9.33 -35.91
N VAL A 468 4.22 10.09 -36.72
CA VAL A 468 4.42 11.52 -36.54
C VAL A 468 3.86 12.24 -37.76
N ARG A 469 2.95 13.18 -37.52
CA ARG A 469 2.33 14.04 -38.53
C ARG A 469 2.88 15.45 -38.37
N LEU A 470 3.49 16.00 -39.41
CA LEU A 470 3.87 17.41 -39.48
C LEU A 470 2.81 18.16 -40.28
N HIS A 471 2.16 19.10 -39.60
CA HIS A 471 1.09 19.92 -40.15
C HIS A 471 1.67 21.10 -40.91
N GLN A 472 0.88 21.66 -41.80
CA GLN A 472 1.26 22.82 -42.61
C GLN A 472 1.52 24.09 -41.80
N ASP A 473 0.91 24.26 -40.62
CA ASP A 473 1.28 25.39 -39.76
C ASP A 473 2.71 25.23 -39.20
N GLY A 474 3.31 24.05 -39.33
CA GLY A 474 4.63 23.66 -38.82
C GLY A 474 4.58 23.05 -37.41
N SER A 475 3.38 22.76 -36.87
CA SER A 475 3.22 21.97 -35.65
C SER A 475 3.25 20.47 -35.95
N ALA A 476 3.45 19.64 -34.93
CA ALA A 476 3.47 18.19 -35.10
C ALA A 476 2.54 17.46 -34.12
N THR A 477 2.00 16.33 -34.57
CA THR A 477 1.24 15.40 -33.72
C THR A 477 1.90 14.03 -33.71
N VAL A 478 2.12 13.49 -32.51
CA VAL A 478 2.62 12.12 -32.28
C VAL A 478 1.43 11.23 -31.92
N LEU A 479 1.25 10.15 -32.68
CA LEU A 479 0.29 9.09 -32.41
C LEU A 479 1.04 7.88 -31.90
N ALA A 480 0.80 7.55 -30.63
CA ALA A 480 1.51 6.51 -29.90
C ALA A 480 0.61 5.97 -28.77
N SER A 481 0.76 4.69 -28.44
CA SER A 481 -0.24 3.98 -27.61
C SER A 481 0.25 3.51 -26.24
N SER A 482 1.45 3.89 -25.81
CA SER A 482 1.82 3.68 -24.41
C SER A 482 0.98 4.58 -23.50
N ALA A 483 0.39 3.98 -22.47
CA ALA A 483 -0.44 4.65 -21.49
C ALA A 483 0.39 5.58 -20.59
N GLU A 484 -0.04 6.83 -20.47
CA GLU A 484 0.48 7.76 -19.46
C GLU A 484 -0.19 7.46 -18.12
N ILE A 485 0.56 6.82 -17.23
CA ILE A 485 0.11 6.37 -15.90
C ILE A 485 0.80 7.15 -14.76
N GLY A 486 1.42 8.29 -15.08
CA GLY A 486 2.14 9.14 -14.12
C GLY A 486 3.65 9.20 -14.36
N GLN A 487 4.20 8.38 -15.25
CA GLN A 487 5.64 8.32 -15.54
C GLN A 487 6.16 9.46 -16.42
N GLY A 488 5.29 10.16 -17.17
CA GLY A 488 5.68 11.28 -18.04
C GLY A 488 6.10 10.86 -19.45
N VAL A 489 5.66 9.69 -19.91
CA VAL A 489 5.99 9.15 -21.23
C VAL A 489 5.55 10.08 -22.35
N GLN A 490 4.36 10.69 -22.27
CA GLN A 490 3.88 11.59 -23.33
C GLN A 490 4.81 12.79 -23.51
N SER A 491 5.31 13.35 -22.41
CA SER A 491 6.27 14.46 -22.47
C SER A 491 7.61 14.03 -23.05
N VAL A 492 8.08 12.82 -22.71
CA VAL A 492 9.31 12.25 -23.27
C VAL A 492 9.18 11.99 -24.77
N LEU A 493 8.07 11.40 -25.24
CA LEU A 493 7.83 11.16 -26.66
C LEU A 493 7.73 12.47 -27.45
N GLY A 494 7.03 13.47 -26.91
CA GLY A 494 6.96 14.80 -27.51
C GLY A 494 8.33 15.49 -27.60
N GLN A 495 9.15 15.34 -26.56
CA GLN A 495 10.52 15.88 -26.53
C GLN A 495 11.45 15.20 -27.55
N ILE A 496 11.31 13.88 -27.74
CA ILE A 496 12.04 13.13 -28.78
C ILE A 496 11.65 13.65 -30.18
N ALA A 497 10.35 13.72 -30.49
CA ALA A 497 9.89 14.22 -31.78
C ALA A 497 10.30 15.68 -32.03
N ALA A 498 10.20 16.54 -31.00
CA ALA A 498 10.65 17.93 -31.09
C ALA A 498 12.15 18.05 -31.36
N ALA A 499 12.97 17.19 -30.74
CA ALA A 499 14.41 17.17 -30.96
C ALA A 499 14.79 16.78 -32.39
N GLU A 500 14.18 15.73 -32.93
CA GLU A 500 14.45 15.27 -34.30
C GLU A 500 13.97 16.27 -35.36
N LEU A 501 12.87 16.98 -35.11
CA LEU A 501 12.30 17.97 -36.03
C LEU A 501 12.80 19.41 -35.79
N ALA A 502 13.68 19.63 -34.81
CA ALA A 502 14.11 20.96 -34.39
C ALA A 502 12.94 21.94 -34.11
N LEU A 503 11.88 21.44 -33.47
CA LEU A 503 10.69 22.20 -33.09
C LEU A 503 10.74 22.65 -31.63
N ASP A 504 10.03 23.74 -31.32
CA ASP A 504 9.66 24.04 -29.94
C ASP A 504 8.75 22.90 -29.41
N PRO A 505 9.08 22.26 -28.26
CA PRO A 505 8.24 21.23 -27.65
C PRO A 505 6.77 21.64 -27.46
N ALA A 506 6.46 22.92 -27.30
CA ALA A 506 5.09 23.43 -27.20
C ALA A 506 4.29 23.29 -28.50
N ARG A 507 4.97 23.08 -29.64
CA ARG A 507 4.35 22.83 -30.96
C ARG A 507 4.19 21.34 -31.27
N VAL A 508 4.51 20.46 -30.33
CA VAL A 508 4.37 19.01 -30.49
C VAL A 508 3.32 18.49 -29.52
N THR A 509 2.24 17.94 -30.05
CA THR A 509 1.17 17.30 -29.27
C THR A 509 1.30 15.79 -29.33
N VAL A 510 1.19 15.10 -28.19
CA VAL A 510 1.11 13.64 -28.13
C VAL A 510 -0.33 13.24 -27.78
N THR A 511 -0.91 12.36 -28.59
CA THR A 511 -2.29 11.89 -28.38
C THR A 511 -2.39 10.88 -27.24
N ALA A 512 -3.55 10.83 -26.58
CA ALA A 512 -3.86 9.74 -25.65
C ALA A 512 -4.08 8.42 -26.42
N PRO A 513 -3.80 7.25 -25.81
CA PRO A 513 -4.02 5.98 -26.48
C PRO A 513 -5.50 5.75 -26.81
N ASP A 514 -5.75 5.44 -28.07
CA ASP A 514 -7.07 5.10 -28.58
C ASP A 514 -6.90 4.12 -29.73
N THR A 515 -7.26 2.87 -29.49
CA THR A 515 -7.03 1.76 -30.42
C THR A 515 -7.75 1.90 -31.78
N GLY A 516 -8.66 2.88 -31.93
CA GLY A 516 -9.28 3.22 -33.21
C GLY A 516 -8.45 4.18 -34.08
N VAL A 517 -7.46 4.89 -33.51
CA VAL A 517 -6.70 5.94 -34.22
C VAL A 517 -5.19 5.87 -33.99
N THR A 518 -4.73 5.45 -32.81
CA THR A 518 -3.30 5.33 -32.52
C THR A 518 -2.77 3.97 -32.98
N PRO A 519 -1.50 3.88 -33.44
CA PRO A 519 -0.93 2.63 -33.94
C PRO A 519 -0.67 1.62 -32.81
N PHE A 520 -0.45 0.36 -33.18
CA PHE A 520 -0.24 -0.72 -32.23
C PHE A 520 0.97 -0.48 -31.30
N ASP A 521 0.75 -0.68 -30.00
CA ASP A 521 1.81 -0.87 -29.00
C ASP A 521 1.42 -2.06 -28.13
N GLN A 522 2.37 -2.98 -27.90
CA GLN A 522 2.05 -4.22 -27.19
C GLN A 522 1.54 -3.95 -25.76
N ARG A 523 2.19 -3.01 -25.04
CA ARG A 523 1.96 -2.77 -23.60
C ARG A 523 2.85 -1.67 -23.02
N THR A 524 2.33 -0.99 -21.98
CA THR A 524 3.13 -0.16 -21.05
C THR A 524 3.54 -0.97 -19.80
N ASN A 525 4.65 -1.69 -19.90
CA ASN A 525 5.29 -2.40 -18.79
C ASN A 525 6.80 -2.54 -19.01
N ALA A 526 7.50 -3.23 -18.10
CA ALA A 526 8.91 -3.64 -18.26
C ALA A 526 9.88 -2.49 -18.64
N SER A 527 9.54 -1.25 -18.29
CA SER A 527 10.34 -0.04 -18.61
C SER A 527 10.60 0.14 -20.12
N ARG A 528 9.69 -0.33 -20.99
CA ARG A 528 9.88 -0.36 -22.46
C ARG A 528 9.44 0.89 -23.22
N ALA A 529 8.64 1.75 -22.59
CA ALA A 529 7.99 2.86 -23.30
C ALA A 529 9.00 3.86 -23.88
N THR A 530 10.04 4.22 -23.11
CA THR A 530 11.10 5.11 -23.60
C THR A 530 12.01 4.43 -24.61
N SER A 531 12.41 3.18 -24.36
CA SER A 531 13.37 2.48 -25.22
C SER A 531 12.76 2.02 -26.53
N LEU A 532 11.62 1.32 -26.54
CA LEU A 532 11.05 0.82 -27.80
C LEU A 532 10.15 1.85 -28.49
N LEU A 533 9.16 2.38 -27.79
CA LEU A 533 8.24 3.34 -28.40
C LEU A 533 8.91 4.70 -28.63
N GLY A 534 9.84 5.13 -27.76
CA GLY A 534 10.65 6.33 -28.01
C GLY A 534 11.50 6.23 -29.27
N HIS A 535 12.15 5.08 -29.53
CA HIS A 535 12.86 4.86 -30.80
C HIS A 535 11.90 4.79 -31.99
N ALA A 536 10.69 4.23 -31.85
CA ALA A 536 9.70 4.26 -32.93
C ALA A 536 9.25 5.70 -33.24
N VAL A 537 9.07 6.56 -32.23
CA VAL A 537 8.77 7.99 -32.42
C VAL A 537 9.96 8.70 -33.06
N GLN A 538 11.18 8.40 -32.64
CA GLN A 538 12.40 8.95 -33.22
C GLN A 538 12.50 8.62 -34.72
N GLU A 539 12.31 7.35 -35.08
CA GLU A 539 12.32 6.88 -36.48
C GLU A 539 11.21 7.54 -37.30
N ALA A 540 9.99 7.65 -36.75
CA ALA A 540 8.89 8.33 -37.42
C ALA A 540 9.21 9.82 -37.67
N ALA A 541 9.77 10.52 -36.68
CA ALA A 541 10.16 11.92 -36.80
C ALA A 541 11.31 12.12 -37.79
N GLN A 542 12.28 11.20 -37.82
CA GLN A 542 13.37 11.21 -38.80
C GLN A 542 12.86 11.05 -40.22
N ARG A 543 11.89 10.16 -40.48
CA ARG A 543 11.29 10.04 -41.82
C ARG A 543 10.55 11.30 -42.26
N VAL A 544 9.96 12.06 -41.32
CA VAL A 544 9.41 13.39 -41.62
C VAL A 544 10.53 14.40 -41.90
N ALA A 545 11.61 14.36 -41.13
CA ALA A 545 12.80 15.18 -41.34
C ALA A 545 13.45 14.93 -42.72
N ASP A 546 13.47 13.69 -43.19
CA ASP A 546 14.01 13.33 -44.49
C ASP A 546 13.11 13.83 -45.63
N GLN A 547 11.78 13.68 -45.49
CA GLN A 547 10.80 14.24 -46.43
C GLN A 547 10.93 15.76 -46.53
N ILE A 548 10.99 16.48 -45.40
CA ILE A 548 11.07 17.95 -45.43
C ILE A 548 12.41 18.42 -46.02
N ARG A 549 13.52 17.71 -45.79
CA ARG A 549 14.81 18.01 -46.42
C ARG A 549 14.77 17.78 -47.92
N ALA A 550 14.21 16.66 -48.37
CA ALA A 550 14.07 16.36 -49.79
C ALA A 550 13.27 17.46 -50.52
N ILE A 551 12.11 17.82 -49.97
CA ILE A 551 11.25 18.86 -50.53
C ILE A 551 11.93 20.24 -50.50
N ALA A 552 12.55 20.61 -49.36
CA ALA A 552 13.24 21.89 -49.24
C ALA A 552 14.43 21.99 -50.18
N SER A 553 15.12 20.88 -50.45
CA SER A 553 16.27 20.85 -51.36
C SER A 553 15.89 21.25 -52.79
N GLU A 554 14.71 20.84 -53.26
CA GLU A 554 14.15 21.27 -54.54
C GLU A 554 13.82 22.76 -54.53
N ALA A 555 13.23 23.25 -53.44
CA ALA A 555 12.89 24.67 -53.27
C ALA A 555 14.13 25.58 -53.20
N PHE A 556 15.26 25.08 -52.69
CA PHE A 556 16.54 25.79 -52.60
C PHE A 556 17.46 25.55 -53.80
N GLY A 557 17.21 24.53 -54.63
CA GLY A 557 18.10 24.12 -55.71
C GLY A 557 19.45 23.55 -55.23
N VAL A 558 19.44 22.80 -54.13
CA VAL A 558 20.64 22.24 -53.46
C VAL A 558 20.49 20.75 -53.17
N SER A 559 21.55 20.09 -52.67
CA SER A 559 21.45 18.70 -52.20
C SER A 559 20.68 18.60 -50.87
N PRO A 560 19.83 17.57 -50.64
CA PRO A 560 19.18 17.32 -49.35
C PRO A 560 20.14 17.28 -48.15
N ASP A 561 21.38 16.83 -48.35
CA ASP A 561 22.38 16.70 -47.28
C ASP A 561 22.86 18.06 -46.74
N THR A 562 22.71 19.15 -47.52
CA THR A 562 23.05 20.50 -47.09
C THR A 562 21.90 21.19 -46.35
N CYS A 563 20.68 20.64 -46.44
CA CYS A 563 19.50 21.14 -45.74
C CYS A 563 19.54 20.76 -44.25
N ARG A 564 19.61 21.77 -43.39
CA ARG A 564 19.62 21.60 -41.93
C ARG A 564 18.28 22.00 -41.33
N LEU A 565 17.76 21.22 -40.40
CA LEU A 565 16.56 21.59 -39.66
C LEU A 565 16.94 22.54 -38.53
N GLU A 566 16.26 23.68 -38.46
CA GLU A 566 16.54 24.71 -37.47
C GLU A 566 15.30 25.55 -37.15
N ALA A 567 14.94 25.60 -35.86
CA ALA A 567 13.87 26.43 -35.32
C ALA A 567 12.53 26.30 -36.08
N GLY A 568 12.08 25.07 -36.34
CA GLY A 568 10.84 24.79 -37.08
C GLY A 568 10.87 25.17 -38.56
N GLY A 569 12.06 25.11 -39.17
CA GLY A 569 12.29 25.36 -40.59
C GLY A 569 13.50 24.61 -41.11
N VAL A 570 13.81 24.83 -42.38
CA VAL A 570 14.97 24.29 -43.08
C VAL A 570 15.87 25.43 -43.52
N THR A 571 17.17 25.33 -43.26
CA THR A 571 18.20 26.27 -43.71
C THR A 571 19.14 25.60 -44.71
N SER A 572 19.47 26.30 -45.79
CA SER A 572 20.55 25.91 -46.72
C SER A 572 21.00 27.12 -47.54
N GLY A 573 22.28 27.18 -47.90
CA GLY A 573 22.82 28.24 -48.79
C GLY A 573 22.59 29.68 -48.29
N GLY A 574 22.47 29.90 -46.96
CA GLY A 574 22.15 31.20 -46.37
C GLY A 574 20.68 31.61 -46.43
N GLN A 575 19.80 30.76 -46.97
CA GLN A 575 18.36 30.94 -47.00
C GLN A 575 17.67 30.09 -45.92
N ARG A 576 16.46 30.50 -45.53
CA ARG A 576 15.62 29.77 -44.58
C ARG A 576 14.18 29.74 -45.06
N LEU A 577 13.54 28.57 -44.96
CA LEU A 577 12.10 28.38 -45.11
C LEU A 577 11.55 27.73 -43.86
N THR A 578 10.41 28.19 -43.38
CA THR A 578 9.64 27.49 -42.33
C THR A 578 9.08 26.18 -42.88
N PHE A 579 8.76 25.22 -42.00
CA PHE A 579 8.12 23.97 -42.45
C PHE A 579 6.83 24.23 -43.23
N GLY A 580 6.03 25.22 -42.83
CA GLY A 580 4.82 25.58 -43.53
C GLY A 580 5.07 26.09 -44.95
N GLU A 581 6.08 26.93 -45.15
CA GLU A 581 6.45 27.40 -46.50
C GLU A 581 6.94 26.25 -47.38
N VAL A 582 7.71 25.30 -46.82
CA VAL A 582 8.17 24.11 -47.56
C VAL A 582 6.97 23.24 -47.99
N ILE A 583 6.06 22.94 -47.05
CA ILE A 583 4.85 22.15 -47.31
C ILE A 583 3.95 22.85 -48.35
N GLN A 584 3.68 24.14 -48.16
CA GLN A 584 2.85 24.93 -49.08
C GLN A 584 3.41 24.95 -50.50
N ARG A 585 4.73 25.11 -50.65
CA ARG A 585 5.38 25.10 -51.97
C ARG A 585 5.28 23.74 -52.66
N PHE A 586 5.39 22.66 -51.90
CA PHE A 586 5.30 21.30 -52.43
C PHE A 586 3.89 20.94 -52.90
N PHE A 587 2.90 21.11 -52.02
CA PHE A 587 1.51 20.78 -52.34
C PHE A 587 0.84 21.82 -53.25
N ARG A 588 1.45 23.00 -53.42
CA ARG A 588 0.90 24.15 -54.19
C ARG A 588 -0.49 24.56 -53.72
N ASP A 589 -0.78 24.35 -52.45
CA ASP A 589 -2.08 24.61 -51.85
C ASP A 589 -1.89 25.06 -50.39
N ALA A 590 -2.93 25.64 -49.82
CA ALA A 590 -3.03 25.95 -48.41
C ALA A 590 -3.41 24.72 -47.56
N GLY A 591 -3.21 23.50 -48.07
CA GLY A 591 -3.42 22.22 -47.38
C GLY A 591 -2.21 21.28 -47.55
N GLY A 592 -2.13 20.24 -46.72
CA GLY A 592 -1.12 19.18 -46.83
C GLY A 592 -0.48 18.80 -45.49
N GLU A 593 0.06 17.59 -45.42
CA GLU A 593 0.82 17.11 -44.26
C GLU A 593 1.90 16.13 -44.68
N LEU A 594 2.94 16.02 -43.86
CA LEU A 594 3.97 14.99 -44.01
C LEU A 594 3.82 13.97 -42.88
N ILE A 595 3.85 12.69 -43.23
CA ILE A 595 3.62 11.59 -42.28
C ILE A 595 4.83 10.68 -42.26
N GLY A 596 5.34 10.42 -41.06
CA GLY A 596 6.37 9.42 -40.81
C GLY A 596 5.82 8.26 -40.00
N HIS A 597 6.23 7.06 -40.37
CA HIS A 597 5.92 5.82 -39.65
C HIS A 597 7.20 5.25 -39.04
N GLY A 598 7.16 4.86 -37.78
CA GLY A 598 8.28 4.20 -37.11
C GLY A 598 7.86 2.88 -36.50
N TYR A 599 8.79 1.92 -36.43
CA TYR A 599 8.51 0.58 -35.95
C TYR A 599 9.72 -0.04 -35.27
N GLN A 600 9.52 -0.52 -34.04
CA GLN A 600 10.57 -1.14 -33.26
C GLN A 600 10.18 -2.53 -32.78
N ARG A 601 11.13 -3.46 -32.91
CA ARG A 601 11.08 -4.83 -32.38
C ARG A 601 12.45 -5.22 -31.81
N PRO A 602 12.55 -5.77 -30.59
CA PRO A 602 13.79 -6.36 -30.08
C PRO A 602 14.26 -7.51 -30.97
N ALA A 603 15.57 -7.80 -30.91
CA ALA A 603 16.14 -8.99 -31.51
C ALA A 603 15.56 -10.27 -30.87
N THR A 604 15.41 -11.33 -31.66
CA THR A 604 15.08 -12.65 -31.13
C THR A 604 16.35 -13.29 -30.56
N GLY A 605 16.26 -13.88 -29.38
CA GLY A 605 17.39 -14.46 -28.64
C GLY A 605 17.17 -15.94 -28.31
N ARG A 606 18.26 -16.67 -28.06
CA ARG A 606 18.25 -18.10 -27.70
C ARG A 606 18.45 -18.36 -26.19
N ASN A 607 18.38 -17.33 -25.36
CA ASN A 607 18.52 -17.45 -23.91
C ASN A 607 17.33 -18.19 -23.25
N ALA A 608 17.42 -18.43 -21.94
CA ALA A 608 16.40 -19.15 -21.17
C ALA A 608 15.03 -18.45 -21.11
N LEU A 609 14.98 -17.14 -21.38
CA LEU A 609 13.74 -16.37 -21.48
C LEU A 609 13.13 -16.42 -22.89
N GLY A 610 13.84 -16.98 -23.88
CA GLY A 610 13.44 -17.08 -25.28
C GLY A 610 13.52 -15.77 -26.07
N ALA A 611 14.15 -14.72 -25.52
CA ALA A 611 14.49 -13.47 -26.19
C ALA A 611 15.45 -12.61 -25.35
N THR A 612 16.31 -11.83 -25.99
CA THR A 612 17.25 -10.93 -25.31
C THR A 612 16.57 -9.70 -24.73
N ALA A 613 17.14 -9.16 -23.65
CA ALA A 613 16.77 -7.85 -23.11
C ALA A 613 17.09 -6.75 -24.13
N SER A 614 16.28 -5.68 -24.16
CA SER A 614 16.62 -4.50 -24.97
C SER A 614 17.76 -3.70 -24.34
N PHE A 615 17.84 -3.70 -23.01
CA PHE A 615 18.86 -3.08 -22.17
C PHE A 615 18.83 -3.74 -20.78
N TRP A 616 19.88 -3.58 -19.98
CA TRP A 616 19.86 -3.98 -18.58
C TRP A 616 19.42 -2.81 -17.70
N GLU A 617 18.37 -3.02 -16.91
CA GLU A 617 17.93 -2.04 -15.93
C GLU A 617 18.61 -2.33 -14.61
N ILE A 618 19.43 -1.38 -14.17
CA ILE A 618 20.23 -1.48 -12.96
C ILE A 618 19.64 -0.54 -11.91
N GLY A 619 19.43 -1.08 -10.71
CA GLY A 619 18.97 -0.30 -9.55
C GLY A 619 19.85 -0.56 -8.34
N LEU A 620 20.39 0.52 -7.77
CA LEU A 620 21.18 0.46 -6.55
C LEU A 620 20.56 1.33 -5.48
N GLY A 621 20.67 0.87 -4.24
CA GLY A 621 20.35 1.68 -3.07
C GLY A 621 21.46 1.59 -2.03
N ALA A 622 21.67 2.68 -1.28
CA ALA A 622 22.32 2.64 0.03
C ALA A 622 21.51 3.38 1.11
N ALA A 623 21.63 2.92 2.35
CA ALA A 623 20.82 3.39 3.47
C ALA A 623 21.61 3.38 4.76
N VAL A 624 21.29 4.36 5.62
CA VAL A 624 21.79 4.45 6.99
C VAL A 624 20.59 4.44 7.92
N VAL A 625 20.64 3.55 8.90
CA VAL A 625 19.48 3.21 9.71
C VAL A 625 19.90 3.07 11.17
N THR A 626 18.96 3.26 12.09
CA THR A 626 19.12 2.82 13.47
C THR A 626 18.03 1.83 13.82
N VAL A 627 18.40 0.81 14.58
CA VAL A 627 17.44 -0.13 15.18
C VAL A 627 17.41 0.12 16.67
N ASP A 628 16.24 0.53 17.16
CA ASP A 628 15.98 0.52 18.59
C ASP A 628 15.94 -0.94 19.07
N ARG A 629 16.92 -1.33 19.89
CA ARG A 629 17.06 -2.71 20.36
C ARG A 629 15.96 -3.14 21.33
N GLU A 630 15.27 -2.20 21.96
CA GLU A 630 14.17 -2.50 22.87
C GLU A 630 12.86 -2.67 22.12
N THR A 631 12.60 -1.82 21.12
CA THR A 631 11.32 -1.78 20.39
C THR A 631 11.37 -2.50 19.04
N GLY A 632 12.55 -2.77 18.49
CA GLY A 632 12.74 -3.25 17.13
C GLY A 632 12.37 -2.21 16.07
N ALA A 633 12.09 -0.97 16.48
CA ALA A 633 11.75 0.09 15.55
C ALA A 633 12.97 0.47 14.70
N ILE A 634 12.74 0.56 13.39
CA ILE A 634 13.75 0.95 12.43
C ILE A 634 13.51 2.42 12.09
N THR A 635 14.55 3.24 12.22
CA THR A 635 14.56 4.64 11.76
C THR A 635 15.50 4.77 10.59
N LEU A 636 14.97 5.26 9.46
CA LEU A 636 15.74 5.61 8.27
C LEU A 636 16.32 7.01 8.45
N HIS A 637 17.65 7.13 8.49
CA HIS A 637 18.33 8.43 8.60
C HIS A 637 18.72 9.00 7.24
N ARG A 638 19.08 8.11 6.31
CA ARG A 638 19.51 8.48 4.97
C ARG A 638 19.24 7.36 3.98
N TYR A 639 18.78 7.72 2.80
CA TYR A 639 18.64 6.82 1.66
C TYR A 639 19.18 7.49 0.40
N VAL A 640 19.92 6.74 -0.40
CA VAL A 640 20.44 7.15 -1.70
C VAL A 640 20.06 6.07 -2.70
N SER A 641 19.26 6.42 -3.70
CA SER A 641 19.03 5.60 -4.88
C SER A 641 20.01 5.98 -5.98
N LEU A 642 20.46 5.02 -6.77
CA LEU A 642 21.17 5.28 -8.02
C LEU A 642 20.57 4.46 -9.16
N SER A 643 20.39 5.12 -10.31
CA SER A 643 20.00 4.50 -11.57
C SER A 643 20.98 4.85 -12.68
N ASP A 644 21.07 3.95 -13.66
CA ASP A 644 21.70 4.19 -14.95
C ASP A 644 20.64 4.05 -16.06
N PRO A 645 19.99 5.17 -16.48
CA PRO A 645 19.04 5.14 -17.58
C PRO A 645 19.73 5.12 -18.96
N GLY A 646 21.07 5.03 -19.03
CA GLY A 646 21.86 5.29 -20.21
C GLY A 646 21.82 6.78 -20.59
N ARG A 647 20.74 7.23 -21.22
CA ARG A 647 20.49 8.65 -21.56
C ARG A 647 19.19 9.13 -20.95
N ALA A 648 19.28 10.05 -19.99
CA ALA A 648 18.12 10.70 -19.39
C ALA A 648 17.51 11.72 -20.35
N ILE A 649 16.41 11.37 -21.02
CA ILE A 649 15.71 12.30 -21.94
C ILE A 649 15.19 13.53 -21.18
N ASN A 650 14.44 13.29 -20.10
CA ASN A 650 14.01 14.30 -19.14
C ASN A 650 14.51 13.91 -17.75
N PRO A 651 15.62 14.49 -17.28
CA PRO A 651 16.23 13.97 -16.08
C PRO A 651 15.49 14.27 -14.77
N ALA A 652 14.65 15.31 -14.71
CA ALA A 652 13.75 15.51 -13.56
C ALA A 652 12.66 14.43 -13.50
N GLY A 653 12.24 13.94 -14.68
CA GLY A 653 11.36 12.77 -14.78
C GLY A 653 12.01 11.51 -14.24
N VAL A 654 13.29 11.26 -14.60
CA VAL A 654 14.08 10.13 -14.07
C VAL A 654 14.18 10.19 -12.55
N GLU A 655 14.60 11.33 -11.99
CA GLU A 655 14.66 11.54 -10.54
C GLU A 655 13.33 11.23 -9.86
N GLY A 656 12.21 11.76 -10.39
CA GLY A 656 10.89 11.51 -9.84
C GLY A 656 10.48 10.03 -9.89
N GLN A 657 10.87 9.30 -10.94
CA GLN A 657 10.61 7.87 -11.04
C GLN A 657 11.45 7.06 -10.05
N ASP A 658 12.73 7.38 -9.89
CA ASP A 658 13.62 6.69 -8.96
C ASP A 658 13.17 6.89 -7.51
N LEU A 659 12.92 8.13 -7.10
CA LEU A 659 12.45 8.44 -5.76
C LEU A 659 11.08 7.82 -5.49
N GLY A 660 10.17 7.82 -6.47
CA GLY A 660 8.88 7.14 -6.36
C GLY A 660 9.05 5.62 -6.23
N GLY A 661 10.01 5.02 -6.93
CA GLY A 661 10.35 3.60 -6.82
C GLY A 661 10.95 3.24 -5.47
N ALA A 662 11.87 4.06 -4.97
CA ALA A 662 12.46 3.92 -3.64
C ALA A 662 11.40 4.03 -2.54
N MET A 663 10.50 5.02 -2.62
CA MET A 663 9.40 5.18 -1.67
C MET A 663 8.46 3.96 -1.70
N GLN A 664 8.12 3.47 -2.90
CA GLN A 664 7.33 2.26 -3.06
C GLN A 664 8.06 1.00 -2.53
N GLY A 665 9.39 0.97 -2.56
CA GLY A 665 10.20 -0.11 -1.97
C GLY A 665 10.20 -0.11 -0.43
N LEU A 666 10.12 1.06 0.20
CA LEU A 666 10.00 1.18 1.67
C LEU A 666 8.72 0.52 2.21
N GLY A 667 7.66 0.49 1.39
CA GLY A 667 6.37 -0.13 1.70
C GLY A 667 6.51 -1.58 2.16
N PRO A 668 6.73 -2.56 1.25
CA PRO A 668 6.89 -3.96 1.60
C PRO A 668 8.07 -4.23 2.54
N ALA A 669 9.07 -3.34 2.57
CA ALA A 669 10.21 -3.48 3.47
C ALA A 669 9.85 -3.23 4.95
N LEU A 670 8.95 -2.28 5.25
CA LEU A 670 8.71 -1.81 6.62
C LEU A 670 7.24 -1.78 7.06
N PHE A 671 6.29 -1.71 6.14
CA PHE A 671 4.90 -1.31 6.45
C PHE A 671 3.82 -2.15 5.78
N GLU A 672 4.01 -2.52 4.51
CA GLU A 672 2.96 -3.10 3.68
C GLU A 672 2.99 -4.63 3.70
N ALA A 673 1.82 -5.22 3.94
CA ALA A 673 1.55 -6.63 3.71
C ALA A 673 0.04 -6.81 3.55
N MET A 674 -0.39 -7.62 2.59
CA MET A 674 -1.77 -8.14 2.55
C MET A 674 -1.86 -9.32 3.51
N VAL A 675 -2.72 -9.20 4.51
CA VAL A 675 -2.90 -10.18 5.56
C VAL A 675 -4.15 -11.01 5.26
N TYR A 676 -3.92 -12.30 5.06
CA TYR A 676 -4.99 -13.27 4.92
C TYR A 676 -5.21 -14.04 6.22
N ASP A 677 -6.47 -14.24 6.58
CA ASP A 677 -6.93 -15.11 7.66
C ASP A 677 -7.95 -16.09 7.09
N ASP A 678 -7.61 -17.38 7.06
CA ASP A 678 -8.41 -18.43 6.41
C ASP A 678 -8.87 -18.08 4.97
N GLY A 679 -7.99 -17.47 4.18
CA GLY A 679 -8.30 -17.02 2.80
C GLY A 679 -9.06 -15.69 2.70
N GLN A 680 -9.42 -15.05 3.82
CA GLN A 680 -10.02 -13.72 3.86
C GLN A 680 -8.96 -12.63 3.95
N LEU A 681 -9.03 -11.62 3.10
CA LEU A 681 -8.23 -10.41 3.24
C LEU A 681 -8.79 -9.54 4.38
N VAL A 682 -8.06 -9.46 5.50
CA VAL A 682 -8.54 -8.78 6.72
C VAL A 682 -8.07 -7.34 6.87
N ASN A 683 -7.09 -6.90 6.08
CA ASN A 683 -6.56 -5.53 6.11
C ASN A 683 -6.62 -4.83 4.76
N GLY A 684 -7.60 -5.18 3.92
CA GLY A 684 -7.78 -4.58 2.58
C GLY A 684 -8.33 -3.15 2.59
N SER A 685 -8.54 -2.55 3.76
CA SER A 685 -9.03 -1.18 3.92
C SER A 685 -7.88 -0.16 3.85
N MET A 686 -8.19 1.09 3.49
CA MET A 686 -7.20 2.18 3.51
C MET A 686 -6.73 2.55 4.93
N ILE A 687 -7.40 2.05 5.98
CA ILE A 687 -7.04 2.30 7.38
C ILE A 687 -5.99 1.29 7.83
N ASP A 688 -6.15 0.02 7.43
CA ASP A 688 -5.35 -1.09 7.91
C ASP A 688 -4.17 -1.43 6.98
N TYR A 689 -4.30 -1.14 5.67
CA TYR A 689 -3.21 -1.25 4.72
C TYR A 689 -2.32 0.00 4.77
N ARG A 690 -1.18 -0.11 5.46
CA ARG A 690 -0.31 1.04 5.74
C ARG A 690 0.69 1.31 4.61
N LEU A 691 0.42 2.35 3.82
CA LEU A 691 1.40 2.93 2.91
C LEU A 691 2.49 3.73 3.65
N PRO A 692 3.71 3.85 3.06
CA PRO A 692 4.70 4.83 3.49
C PRO A 692 4.14 6.25 3.47
N LEU A 693 4.33 6.99 4.57
CA LEU A 693 3.96 8.41 4.66
C LEU A 693 5.19 9.31 4.45
N PHE A 694 4.97 10.59 4.14
CA PHE A 694 6.07 11.56 4.08
C PHE A 694 6.82 11.70 5.42
N SER A 695 6.16 11.42 6.56
CA SER A 695 6.79 11.37 7.88
C SER A 695 7.74 10.20 8.07
N ASP A 696 7.65 9.19 7.21
CA ASP A 696 8.45 7.96 7.28
C ASP A 696 9.75 8.10 6.46
N LEU A 697 9.86 9.16 5.65
CA LEU A 697 11.04 9.45 4.85
C LEU A 697 12.13 10.12 5.69
N PRO A 698 13.41 9.82 5.42
CA PRO A 698 14.54 10.50 6.05
C PRO A 698 14.66 11.95 5.58
N ASP A 699 15.43 12.75 6.32
CA ASP A 699 15.79 14.11 5.89
C ASP A 699 16.65 14.10 4.60
N SER A 700 17.39 13.02 4.34
CA SER A 700 18.16 12.80 3.10
C SER A 700 17.60 11.57 2.36
N PHE A 701 16.83 11.85 1.32
CA PHE A 701 16.22 10.87 0.42
C PHE A 701 16.57 11.28 -1.02
N ASP A 702 17.74 10.83 -1.48
CA ASP A 702 18.39 11.35 -2.68
C ASP A 702 18.36 10.34 -3.84
N ALA A 703 18.31 10.84 -5.08
CA ALA A 703 18.51 10.04 -6.29
C ALA A 703 19.75 10.53 -7.06
N LEU A 704 20.55 9.59 -7.52
CA LEU A 704 21.73 9.82 -8.33
C LEU A 704 21.51 9.20 -9.70
N ILE A 705 21.83 9.97 -10.74
CA ILE A 705 21.77 9.50 -12.12
C ILE A 705 23.20 9.46 -12.63
N ILE A 706 23.61 8.27 -13.10
CA ILE A 706 24.80 8.09 -13.92
C ILE A 706 24.37 7.82 -15.36
N GLU A 707 25.13 8.33 -16.33
CA GLU A 707 24.90 8.08 -17.74
C GLU A 707 26.12 7.35 -18.30
N GLY A 708 26.10 6.01 -18.25
CA GLY A 708 27.20 5.16 -18.72
C GLY A 708 27.03 4.75 -20.18
N GLY A 709 27.53 5.54 -21.13
CA GLY A 709 27.34 5.23 -22.57
C GLY A 709 28.36 5.85 -23.54
N GLY A 710 29.54 6.27 -23.08
CA GLY A 710 30.50 7.00 -23.90
C GLY A 710 31.97 6.74 -23.58
N GLY A 711 32.38 5.46 -23.54
CA GLY A 711 33.79 5.08 -23.33
C GLY A 711 34.36 5.52 -21.98
N ARG A 712 35.64 5.18 -21.73
CA ARG A 712 36.38 5.47 -20.47
C ARG A 712 36.52 6.96 -20.11
N ALA A 713 35.92 7.88 -20.88
CA ALA A 713 35.97 9.31 -20.67
C ALA A 713 34.61 9.89 -20.22
N GLY A 714 34.33 9.76 -18.92
CA GLY A 714 33.48 10.70 -18.19
C GLY A 714 32.00 10.31 -18.03
N ALA A 715 31.71 9.47 -17.03
CA ALA A 715 30.37 9.43 -16.44
C ALA A 715 29.98 10.85 -16.00
N ARG A 716 28.92 11.41 -16.58
CA ARG A 716 28.37 12.68 -16.10
C ARG A 716 27.46 12.40 -14.92
N GLN A 717 28.00 12.53 -13.71
CA GLN A 717 27.19 12.46 -12.50
C GLN A 717 26.33 13.71 -12.40
N ARG A 718 25.01 13.57 -12.43
CA ARG A 718 24.10 14.68 -12.15
C ARG A 718 23.38 14.45 -10.85
N ARG A 719 23.55 15.43 -9.96
CA ARG A 719 22.98 15.42 -8.62
C ARG A 719 21.81 16.36 -8.57
N LEU A 720 20.64 15.83 -8.23
CA LEU A 720 19.45 16.62 -7.97
C LEU A 720 19.11 16.44 -6.49
N ARG A 721 19.08 17.56 -5.76
CA ARG A 721 18.77 17.60 -4.34
C ARG A 721 17.39 18.18 -4.14
N ARG A 722 16.59 17.56 -3.29
CA ARG A 722 15.44 18.25 -2.69
C ARG A 722 15.90 18.96 -1.41
N HIS A 723 16.29 20.22 -1.54
CA HIS A 723 16.44 21.14 -0.40
C HIS A 723 15.15 21.94 -0.23
N GLY A 724 14.29 21.57 0.73
CA GLY A 724 13.09 22.34 1.01
C GLY A 724 12.21 21.74 2.12
N ARG A 725 12.21 22.38 3.29
CA ARG A 725 11.25 22.18 4.38
C ARG A 725 9.87 22.73 3.99
N PRO A 726 8.76 22.05 4.28
CA PRO A 726 7.59 22.71 4.86
C PRO A 726 7.91 23.01 6.35
N SER A 727 7.44 24.15 6.84
CA SER A 727 7.72 24.68 8.19
C SER A 727 7.70 23.61 9.31
N GLN A 728 8.80 23.57 10.06
CA GLN A 728 8.96 22.73 11.26
C GLN A 728 8.07 23.23 12.39
N ARG A 729 6.79 22.86 12.41
CA ARG A 729 5.95 22.92 13.63
C ARG A 729 4.96 21.77 13.80
N SER A 730 4.96 20.74 12.95
CA SER A 730 4.08 19.55 13.09
C SER A 730 4.80 18.19 13.04
N ALA A 731 6.13 18.15 12.93
CA ALA A 731 6.89 16.90 12.76
C ALA A 731 7.40 16.27 14.07
N ALA A 732 7.22 16.94 15.21
CA ALA A 732 7.68 16.42 16.51
C ALA A 732 6.75 15.34 17.09
N ASP A 733 5.45 15.36 16.75
CA ASP A 733 4.44 14.44 17.30
C ASP A 733 4.25 13.15 16.49
N ALA A 734 4.76 13.08 15.25
CA ALA A 734 4.59 11.91 14.39
C ALA A 734 5.64 10.81 14.62
N ARG A 735 6.81 11.15 15.18
CA ARG A 735 7.93 10.20 15.39
C ARG A 735 7.67 9.18 16.52
N ALA A 736 6.73 9.45 17.43
CA ALA A 736 6.43 8.55 18.56
C ALA A 736 5.38 7.46 18.25
N ARG A 737 4.70 7.52 17.09
CA ARG A 737 3.63 6.58 16.70
C ARG A 737 4.10 5.41 15.83
N LEU A 738 5.32 5.47 15.31
CA LEU A 738 5.76 4.62 14.19
C LEU A 738 6.31 3.24 14.58
N ALA A 739 6.64 3.03 15.86
CA ALA A 739 7.35 1.86 16.36
C ALA A 739 6.48 0.61 16.66
N ARG A 740 5.14 0.69 16.52
CA ARG A 740 4.23 -0.33 17.09
C ARG A 740 3.63 -1.36 16.13
N VAL A 741 3.83 -1.24 14.82
CA VAL A 741 3.09 -2.08 13.85
C VAL A 741 3.86 -3.32 13.38
N THR A 742 5.19 -3.39 13.58
CA THR A 742 6.05 -4.45 13.01
C THR A 742 6.22 -5.73 13.86
N ARG A 743 5.42 -5.97 14.91
CA ARG A 743 5.72 -7.00 15.95
C ARG A 743 4.88 -8.29 15.96
N ARG A 744 4.18 -8.65 14.88
CA ARG A 744 3.44 -9.91 14.79
C ARG A 744 3.85 -10.73 13.57
N ARG A 745 4.61 -11.82 13.80
CA ARG A 745 4.35 -13.19 13.29
C ARG A 745 5.66 -13.98 13.04
N ALA A 746 6.11 -14.81 13.99
CA ALA A 746 6.76 -16.10 13.71
C ALA A 746 7.10 -16.81 15.03
N GLY A 747 6.66 -18.06 15.18
CA GLY A 747 7.03 -18.95 16.28
C GLY A 747 7.05 -20.40 15.81
N VAL A 748 7.89 -21.22 16.47
CA VAL A 748 8.12 -22.69 16.35
C VAL A 748 9.18 -23.06 15.27
N ALA A 749 10.27 -23.84 15.46
CA ALA A 749 10.78 -24.74 16.52
C ALA A 749 12.35 -24.75 16.56
N GLU A 750 12.91 -25.27 17.66
CA GLU A 750 14.33 -25.38 18.06
C GLU A 750 15.21 -26.36 17.26
N GLU A 751 16.51 -26.05 17.05
CA GLU A 751 17.64 -26.67 17.78
C GLU A 751 19.03 -26.07 17.42
N ARG A 752 19.82 -25.80 18.49
CA ARG A 752 21.30 -25.79 18.63
C ARG A 752 22.21 -24.68 18.04
N SER A 753 22.80 -23.95 19.01
CA SER A 753 24.20 -23.44 19.13
C SER A 753 24.54 -21.98 18.71
N GLY A 754 25.07 -21.20 19.67
CA GLY A 754 25.64 -19.84 19.48
C GLY A 754 27.17 -19.85 19.28
N PRO A 755 27.96 -18.82 19.66
CA PRO A 755 27.71 -17.39 19.87
C PRO A 755 28.62 -16.50 18.98
N MET A 756 28.13 -15.44 18.32
CA MET A 756 29.00 -14.33 17.87
C MET A 756 28.24 -13.02 17.66
N LYS A 757 28.60 -12.01 18.47
CA LYS A 757 28.16 -10.61 18.36
C LYS A 757 29.15 -9.85 17.46
N ARG A 758 28.67 -9.11 16.46
CA ARG A 758 28.99 -7.70 16.14
C ARG A 758 28.74 -7.34 14.65
N VAL A 759 28.00 -6.24 14.47
CA VAL A 759 27.89 -5.33 13.30
C VAL A 759 27.24 -5.89 12.02
N GLY A 760 25.98 -5.50 11.76
CA GLY A 760 25.24 -5.82 10.53
C GLY A 760 23.91 -5.07 10.43
N ALA A 761 23.92 -3.75 10.69
CA ALA A 761 22.70 -3.04 11.10
C ALA A 761 21.99 -2.21 10.01
N ALA A 762 22.22 -2.36 8.70
CA ALA A 762 21.54 -1.45 7.76
C ALA A 762 21.37 -1.82 6.29
N VAL A 763 21.80 -3.00 5.82
CA VAL A 763 21.29 -3.53 4.53
C VAL A 763 19.76 -3.72 4.56
N ALA A 764 19.25 -3.83 5.79
CA ALA A 764 17.87 -3.75 6.24
C ALA A 764 16.90 -2.77 5.54
N ILE A 765 17.34 -1.63 5.01
CA ILE A 765 16.42 -0.65 4.36
C ILE A 765 16.32 -0.82 2.84
N ILE A 766 17.13 -1.69 2.24
CA ILE A 766 17.25 -1.78 0.77
C ILE A 766 17.01 -3.19 0.29
N THR A 767 17.28 -4.14 1.16
CA THR A 767 16.91 -5.53 0.99
C THR A 767 16.61 -5.99 2.40
N MET A 768 15.31 -5.96 2.76
CA MET A 768 14.49 -6.30 3.97
C MET A 768 15.06 -6.57 5.40
N MET A 769 14.15 -6.63 6.37
CA MET A 769 14.34 -7.27 7.69
C MET A 769 13.18 -8.20 8.04
N TRP A 770 13.44 -9.51 7.97
CA TRP A 770 12.81 -10.55 8.80
C TRP A 770 13.93 -11.45 9.33
N LEU A 771 14.33 -11.25 10.59
CA LEU A 771 14.96 -12.23 11.49
C LEU A 771 14.81 -11.69 12.92
N GLY A 772 13.79 -12.15 13.65
CA GLY A 772 13.89 -12.33 15.11
C GLY A 772 14.40 -13.76 15.35
N ALA A 773 15.23 -14.09 16.33
CA ALA A 773 15.52 -13.45 17.61
C ALA A 773 16.90 -13.87 18.14
N GLY A 774 17.43 -13.15 19.15
CA GLY A 774 18.67 -13.55 19.80
C GLY A 774 19.25 -12.66 20.91
N ILE A 775 18.42 -11.99 21.73
CA ILE A 775 18.79 -11.72 23.13
C ILE A 775 17.62 -12.18 23.99
N ALA A 776 17.79 -13.33 24.63
CA ALA A 776 16.94 -13.73 25.75
C ALA A 776 17.28 -12.82 26.93
N SER A 777 16.49 -11.76 27.11
CA SER A 777 15.93 -11.48 28.43
C SER A 777 14.54 -12.10 28.41
N ALA A 778 14.15 -12.79 29.49
CA ALA A 778 12.86 -13.47 29.60
C ALA A 778 11.75 -12.66 28.91
N GLN A 779 11.11 -13.24 27.87
CA GLN A 779 10.07 -12.52 27.13
C GLN A 779 8.96 -12.16 28.10
N MET A 780 8.85 -10.86 28.38
CA MET A 780 7.80 -10.30 29.18
C MET A 780 6.46 -10.64 28.50
N PRO A 781 5.47 -11.20 29.22
CA PRO A 781 4.17 -11.48 28.63
C PRO A 781 3.60 -10.22 28.00
N LYS A 782 3.27 -10.31 26.70
CA LYS A 782 2.60 -9.23 25.98
C LYS A 782 1.18 -9.07 26.50
N ILE A 783 0.81 -7.84 26.78
CA ILE A 783 -0.55 -7.49 27.21
C ILE A 783 -1.05 -6.26 26.45
N LYS A 784 -2.31 -6.32 26.05
CA LYS A 784 -3.01 -5.20 25.42
C LYS A 784 -3.89 -4.50 26.43
N VAL A 785 -3.64 -3.21 26.62
CA VAL A 785 -4.41 -2.35 27.49
C VAL A 785 -5.21 -1.39 26.62
N GLY A 786 -6.54 -1.38 26.77
CA GLY A 786 -7.39 -0.43 26.05
C GLY A 786 -7.02 1.01 26.38
N ARG A 787 -7.14 1.92 25.42
CA ARG A 787 -7.05 3.37 25.66
C ARG A 787 -8.16 4.06 24.87
N THR A 788 -8.99 4.83 25.56
CA THR A 788 -10.03 5.63 24.90
C THR A 788 -9.40 6.71 24.02
N THR A 789 -9.96 6.90 22.83
CA THR A 789 -9.57 8.00 21.93
C THR A 789 -9.72 9.34 22.64
N GLY A 790 -8.63 10.12 22.73
CA GLY A 790 -8.57 11.38 23.49
C GLY A 790 -7.91 11.26 24.87
N ALA A 791 -7.66 10.04 25.37
CA ALA A 791 -7.22 9.76 26.73
C ALA A 791 -8.21 10.22 27.81
N SER A 792 -8.21 9.57 28.96
CA SER A 792 -9.15 9.89 30.03
C SER A 792 -8.45 10.06 31.37
N GLY A 793 -8.79 11.13 32.09
CA GLY A 793 -8.18 11.48 33.38
C GLY A 793 -8.28 10.38 34.44
N PHE A 794 -9.26 9.48 34.32
CA PHE A 794 -9.45 8.36 35.24
C PHE A 794 -8.31 7.34 35.24
N HIS A 795 -7.56 7.26 34.14
CA HIS A 795 -6.60 6.20 33.86
C HIS A 795 -5.16 6.72 33.81
N VAL A 796 -4.90 7.85 34.51
CA VAL A 796 -3.54 8.36 34.74
C VAL A 796 -2.64 7.31 35.38
N PRO A 797 -3.07 6.46 36.34
CA PRO A 797 -2.26 5.35 36.82
C PRO A 797 -1.79 4.43 35.69
N THR A 798 -2.67 4.04 34.77
CA THR A 798 -2.28 3.25 33.59
C THR A 798 -1.30 4.01 32.67
N TYR A 799 -1.46 5.32 32.46
CA TYR A 799 -0.51 6.12 31.67
C TYR A 799 0.86 6.23 32.35
N VAL A 800 0.89 6.44 33.66
CA VAL A 800 2.11 6.45 34.47
C VAL A 800 2.79 5.09 34.44
N ALA A 801 2.02 4.00 34.56
CA ALA A 801 2.56 2.65 34.49
C ALA A 801 3.22 2.33 33.14
N MET A 802 2.66 2.85 32.05
CA MET A 802 3.22 2.76 30.71
C MET A 802 4.47 3.63 30.56
N ASP A 803 4.35 4.94 30.81
CA ASP A 803 5.38 5.94 30.49
C ASP A 803 6.58 5.91 31.44
N ARG A 804 6.37 5.47 32.70
CA ARG A 804 7.43 5.30 33.70
C ARG A 804 7.96 3.87 33.76
N GLY A 805 7.55 3.02 32.82
CA GLY A 805 8.08 1.68 32.68
C GLY A 805 7.71 0.74 33.84
N LEU A 806 6.64 1.02 34.59
CA LEU A 806 6.22 0.16 35.71
C LEU A 806 5.65 -1.17 35.24
N PHE A 807 5.03 -1.23 34.04
CA PHE A 807 4.69 -2.52 33.42
C PHE A 807 5.95 -3.34 33.10
N LYS A 808 6.98 -2.70 32.52
CA LYS A 808 8.27 -3.34 32.23
C LYS A 808 8.98 -3.80 33.51
N ALA A 809 8.91 -3.02 34.59
CA ALA A 809 9.45 -3.37 35.90
C ALA A 809 8.76 -4.60 36.53
N GLU A 810 7.47 -4.81 36.24
CA GLU A 810 6.72 -6.02 36.61
C GLU A 810 6.86 -7.16 35.58
N GLY A 811 7.75 -7.00 34.60
CA GLY A 811 8.04 -7.99 33.58
C GLY A 811 6.89 -8.16 32.58
N LEU A 812 6.14 -7.09 32.25
CA LEU A 812 5.05 -7.07 31.28
C LEU A 812 5.38 -6.18 30.07
N ASP A 813 5.14 -6.68 28.86
CA ASP A 813 5.24 -5.91 27.62
C ASP A 813 3.85 -5.35 27.28
N ALA A 814 3.52 -4.20 27.86
CA ALA A 814 2.21 -3.58 27.72
C ALA A 814 2.14 -2.65 26.50
N GLU A 815 1.08 -2.77 25.70
CA GLU A 815 0.77 -1.81 24.63
C GLU A 815 -0.63 -1.21 24.80
N PHE A 816 -0.78 0.06 24.39
CA PHE A 816 -2.10 0.68 24.29
C PHE A 816 -2.75 0.35 22.96
N VAL A 817 -4.00 -0.10 23.01
CA VAL A 817 -4.88 -0.25 21.85
C VAL A 817 -5.91 0.90 21.88
N ASN A 818 -5.81 1.83 20.94
CA ASN A 818 -6.68 3.02 20.91
C ASN A 818 -8.00 2.69 20.20
N MET A 819 -9.12 2.80 20.91
CA MET A 819 -10.45 2.61 20.35
C MET A 819 -11.48 3.47 21.10
N THR A 820 -12.72 3.54 20.61
CA THR A 820 -13.82 4.10 21.40
C THR A 820 -14.17 3.20 22.58
N ALA A 821 -14.79 3.74 23.64
CA ALA A 821 -15.06 2.99 24.86
C ALA A 821 -15.85 1.68 24.63
N GLY A 822 -16.86 1.70 23.77
CA GLY A 822 -17.65 0.51 23.44
C GLY A 822 -16.89 -0.53 22.61
N GLU A 823 -15.93 -0.10 21.78
CA GLU A 823 -15.06 -1.02 21.03
C GLU A 823 -14.07 -1.72 21.96
N ILE A 824 -13.50 -1.00 22.94
CA ILE A 824 -12.62 -1.59 23.95
C ILE A 824 -13.33 -2.74 24.67
N VAL A 825 -14.58 -2.52 25.12
CA VAL A 825 -15.35 -3.58 25.81
C VAL A 825 -15.60 -4.77 24.89
N ARG A 826 -16.02 -4.56 23.63
CA ARG A 826 -16.24 -5.66 22.68
C ARG A 826 -14.94 -6.44 22.41
N ALA A 827 -13.82 -5.74 22.23
CA ALA A 827 -12.52 -6.34 22.03
C ALA A 827 -12.07 -7.14 23.27
N THR A 828 -12.37 -6.67 24.49
CA THR A 828 -12.07 -7.44 25.71
C THR A 828 -12.97 -8.65 25.86
N VAL A 829 -14.25 -8.57 25.48
CA VAL A 829 -15.12 -9.75 25.40
C VAL A 829 -14.60 -10.77 24.39
N ALA A 830 -14.11 -10.31 23.23
CA ALA A 830 -13.49 -11.14 22.20
C ALA A 830 -12.05 -11.60 22.57
N ARG A 831 -11.53 -11.20 23.74
CA ARG A 831 -10.15 -11.46 24.21
C ARG A 831 -9.05 -10.89 23.29
N GLU A 832 -9.38 -9.87 22.49
CA GLU A 832 -8.44 -9.11 21.67
C GLU A 832 -7.72 -8.00 22.45
N VAL A 833 -8.31 -7.54 23.57
CA VAL A 833 -7.73 -6.61 24.56
C VAL A 833 -7.76 -7.27 25.93
N ASP A 834 -6.60 -7.40 26.59
CA ASP A 834 -6.48 -8.10 27.87
C ASP A 834 -7.09 -7.31 29.04
N PHE A 835 -6.87 -5.99 29.06
CA PHE A 835 -7.27 -5.10 30.15
C PHE A 835 -7.98 -3.85 29.63
N ALA A 836 -9.21 -3.61 30.06
CA ALA A 836 -10.08 -2.54 29.61
C ALA A 836 -10.32 -1.49 30.71
N PRO A 837 -9.75 -0.28 30.58
CA PRO A 837 -10.01 0.83 31.48
C PRO A 837 -11.27 1.59 31.03
N VAL A 838 -12.44 0.96 31.12
CA VAL A 838 -13.74 1.55 30.73
C VAL A 838 -14.85 1.06 31.66
N PRO A 839 -14.91 1.58 32.91
CA PRO A 839 -15.74 1.02 33.98
C PRO A 839 -17.23 0.96 33.67
N GLY A 840 -17.84 2.07 33.23
CA GLY A 840 -19.28 2.14 32.97
C GLY A 840 -19.73 1.17 31.89
N ALA A 841 -19.06 1.18 30.73
CA ALA A 841 -19.37 0.29 29.63
C ALA A 841 -19.11 -1.19 29.98
N SER A 842 -18.08 -1.48 30.79
CA SER A 842 -17.82 -2.83 31.28
C SER A 842 -18.92 -3.32 32.22
N ALA A 843 -19.38 -2.47 33.15
CA ALA A 843 -20.47 -2.78 34.07
C ALA A 843 -21.79 -3.03 33.32
N GLU A 844 -22.13 -2.19 32.35
CA GLU A 844 -23.31 -2.39 31.50
C GLU A 844 -23.23 -3.72 30.73
N ALA A 845 -22.06 -4.04 30.15
CA ALA A 845 -21.87 -5.30 29.46
C ALA A 845 -21.99 -6.52 30.40
N MET A 846 -21.45 -6.44 31.62
CA MET A 846 -21.60 -7.49 32.65
C MET A 846 -23.07 -7.70 33.05
N LEU A 847 -23.85 -6.63 33.20
CA LEU A 847 -25.30 -6.71 33.46
C LEU A 847 -26.08 -7.36 32.31
N LYS A 848 -25.53 -7.34 31.10
CA LYS A 848 -26.03 -8.03 29.91
C LYS A 848 -25.43 -9.43 29.71
N GLY A 849 -24.65 -9.92 30.68
CA GLY A 849 -24.09 -11.29 30.68
C GLY A 849 -22.71 -11.42 30.05
N ALA A 850 -22.00 -10.33 29.77
CA ALA A 850 -20.63 -10.42 29.24
C ALA A 850 -19.68 -11.10 30.24
N PRO A 851 -18.77 -11.98 29.77
CA PRO A 851 -17.84 -12.75 30.61
C PRO A 851 -16.64 -11.91 31.10
N LEU A 852 -16.91 -10.75 31.68
CA LEU A 852 -15.90 -9.83 32.19
C LEU A 852 -15.83 -9.84 33.72
N VAL A 853 -14.71 -9.38 34.26
CA VAL A 853 -14.45 -9.21 35.70
C VAL A 853 -13.49 -8.03 35.91
N PHE A 854 -13.72 -7.22 36.95
CA PHE A 854 -12.82 -6.16 37.36
C PHE A 854 -11.64 -6.72 38.15
N VAL A 855 -10.43 -6.26 37.82
CA VAL A 855 -9.18 -6.79 38.35
C VAL A 855 -8.40 -5.81 39.23
N VAL A 856 -8.54 -4.48 39.01
CA VAL A 856 -7.89 -3.45 39.83
C VAL A 856 -8.61 -2.10 39.72
N GLY A 857 -8.57 -1.31 40.79
CA GLY A 857 -9.02 0.08 40.79
C GLY A 857 -7.96 1.04 40.24
N GLU A 858 -8.41 2.23 39.84
CA GLU A 858 -7.53 3.33 39.48
C GLU A 858 -7.96 4.63 40.15
N SER A 859 -9.20 5.08 39.95
CA SER A 859 -9.73 6.36 40.50
C SER A 859 -10.94 6.10 41.38
N LEU A 860 -10.87 6.59 42.62
CA LEU A 860 -11.94 6.45 43.61
C LEU A 860 -13.12 7.39 43.40
N VAL A 861 -12.95 8.40 42.53
CA VAL A 861 -13.97 9.42 42.26
C VAL A 861 -14.26 9.51 40.78
N SER A 862 -15.51 9.82 40.44
CA SER A 862 -15.84 10.33 39.11
C SER A 862 -15.16 11.68 38.85
N GLN A 863 -14.76 11.90 37.62
CA GLN A 863 -14.02 13.06 37.11
C GLN A 863 -14.73 13.63 35.87
N TRP A 864 -16.01 13.30 35.66
CA TRP A 864 -16.82 13.92 34.62
C TRP A 864 -17.38 15.25 35.11
N THR A 865 -17.40 16.23 34.21
CA THR A 865 -17.95 17.57 34.43
C THR A 865 -18.92 17.92 33.34
N LEU A 866 -19.84 18.83 33.65
CA LEU A 866 -20.58 19.58 32.64
C LEU A 866 -19.88 20.92 32.48
N THR A 867 -19.14 21.08 31.39
CA THR A 867 -18.45 22.34 31.05
C THR A 867 -19.28 23.11 30.02
N THR A 868 -19.51 24.40 30.26
CA THR A 868 -20.42 25.22 29.45
C THR A 868 -19.76 26.49 28.95
N ALA A 869 -20.40 27.16 28.00
CA ALA A 869 -20.09 28.55 27.69
C ALA A 869 -20.26 29.44 28.94
N ALA A 870 -19.44 30.48 29.07
CA ALA A 870 -19.37 31.33 30.26
C ALA A 870 -20.69 32.05 30.60
N ASN A 871 -21.56 32.24 29.63
CA ASN A 871 -22.87 32.89 29.80
C ASN A 871 -23.94 31.98 30.45
N ILE A 872 -23.69 30.68 30.59
CA ILE A 872 -24.57 29.73 31.29
C ILE A 872 -24.32 29.81 32.80
N ARG A 873 -25.34 30.16 33.59
CA ARG A 873 -25.20 30.45 35.02
C ARG A 873 -25.60 29.28 35.90
N SER A 874 -26.63 28.53 35.50
CA SER A 874 -27.21 27.39 36.22
C SER A 874 -27.44 26.19 35.29
N VAL A 875 -27.71 25.01 35.85
CA VAL A 875 -28.03 23.80 35.05
C VAL A 875 -29.36 23.98 34.33
N GLU A 876 -30.31 24.68 34.95
CA GLU A 876 -31.63 25.00 34.41
C GLU A 876 -31.55 25.85 33.12
N ASP A 877 -30.52 26.69 32.97
CA ASP A 877 -30.28 27.50 31.76
C ASP A 877 -30.00 26.63 30.51
N LEU A 878 -29.73 25.34 30.70
CA LEU A 878 -29.51 24.39 29.61
C LEU A 878 -30.81 23.83 29.02
N ARG A 879 -31.98 24.18 29.57
CA ARG A 879 -33.26 23.80 28.96
C ARG A 879 -33.41 24.40 27.56
N GLY A 880 -33.82 23.57 26.61
CA GLY A 880 -33.90 23.87 25.18
C GLY A 880 -32.55 23.96 24.46
N LYS A 881 -31.42 23.76 25.15
CA LYS A 881 -30.07 23.86 24.56
C LYS A 881 -29.56 22.53 24.04
N THR A 882 -28.43 22.58 23.35
CA THR A 882 -27.74 21.40 22.82
C THR A 882 -26.47 21.13 23.62
N LEU A 883 -26.33 19.89 24.10
CA LEU A 883 -25.19 19.41 24.86
C LEU A 883 -24.38 18.38 24.07
N GLY A 884 -23.06 18.49 24.12
CA GLY A 884 -22.12 17.51 23.61
C GLY A 884 -21.85 16.41 24.65
N ILE A 885 -22.43 15.23 24.48
CA ILE A 885 -22.24 14.10 25.41
C ILE A 885 -21.79 12.88 24.61
N GLY A 886 -21.11 11.93 25.25
CA GLY A 886 -20.75 10.65 24.65
C GLY A 886 -21.95 9.88 24.11
N ARG A 887 -21.68 8.81 23.38
CA ARG A 887 -22.73 7.91 22.89
C ARG A 887 -23.39 7.17 24.06
N PRO A 888 -24.64 6.73 23.91
CA PRO A 888 -25.24 5.76 24.84
C PRO A 888 -24.29 4.59 25.13
N GLY A 889 -24.13 4.26 26.42
CA GLY A 889 -23.17 3.28 26.93
C GLY A 889 -21.76 3.81 27.24
N ALA A 890 -21.48 5.09 26.99
CA ALA A 890 -20.27 5.74 27.50
C ALA A 890 -20.48 6.23 28.95
N ALA A 891 -19.40 6.33 29.72
CA ALA A 891 -19.47 6.72 31.14
C ALA A 891 -19.94 8.16 31.32
N ASP A 892 -19.47 9.08 30.47
CA ASP A 892 -19.92 10.47 30.41
C ASP A 892 -21.40 10.59 30.06
N TYR A 893 -21.91 9.74 29.16
CA TYR A 893 -23.34 9.66 28.87
C TYR A 893 -24.12 9.18 30.09
N SER A 894 -23.77 8.01 30.63
CA SER A 894 -24.50 7.40 31.72
C SER A 894 -24.58 8.31 32.95
N GLU A 895 -23.46 8.93 33.32
CA GLU A 895 -23.40 9.79 34.51
C GLU A 895 -24.14 11.12 34.31
N LEU A 896 -23.94 11.82 33.18
CA LEU A 896 -24.58 13.12 32.98
C LEU A 896 -26.08 13.00 32.76
N ILE A 897 -26.54 11.97 32.04
CA ILE A 897 -27.97 11.70 31.86
C ILE A 897 -28.64 11.44 33.22
N VAL A 898 -28.04 10.57 34.06
CA VAL A 898 -28.59 10.25 35.37
C VAL A 898 -28.56 11.48 36.29
N VAL A 899 -27.48 12.26 36.29
CA VAL A 899 -27.40 13.42 37.18
C VAL A 899 -28.43 14.50 36.80
N LEU A 900 -28.52 14.83 35.51
CA LEU A 900 -29.48 15.83 35.01
C LEU A 900 -30.93 15.38 35.25
N ALA A 901 -31.24 14.10 35.02
CA ALA A 901 -32.58 13.59 35.25
C ALA A 901 -32.93 13.51 36.75
N LYS A 902 -32.08 12.89 37.56
CA LYS A 902 -32.38 12.58 38.97
C LYS A 902 -32.39 13.81 39.86
N PHE A 903 -31.38 14.68 39.71
CA PHE A 903 -31.15 15.82 40.61
C PHE A 903 -31.70 17.13 40.07
N TYR A 904 -31.76 17.31 38.75
CA TYR A 904 -32.23 18.55 38.11
C TYR A 904 -33.56 18.42 37.37
N LYS A 905 -34.14 17.21 37.34
CA LYS A 905 -35.42 16.92 36.64
C LYS A 905 -35.38 17.40 35.18
N MET A 906 -34.29 17.04 34.49
CA MET A 906 -34.06 17.35 33.08
C MET A 906 -33.84 16.05 32.28
N GLU A 907 -34.74 15.77 31.34
CA GLU A 907 -34.70 14.57 30.50
C GLU A 907 -34.08 14.87 29.13
N ALA A 908 -33.07 14.10 28.72
CA ALA A 908 -32.50 14.21 27.39
C ALA A 908 -33.54 13.94 26.29
N GLY A 909 -33.51 14.72 25.21
CA GLY A 909 -34.47 14.66 24.11
C GLY A 909 -35.76 15.45 24.36
N LYS A 910 -36.09 15.75 25.62
CA LYS A 910 -37.25 16.56 26.02
C LYS A 910 -36.84 17.95 26.49
N ASP A 911 -35.95 18.02 27.48
CA ASP A 911 -35.50 19.27 28.08
C ASP A 911 -34.22 19.81 27.42
N TYR A 912 -33.39 18.97 26.83
CA TYR A 912 -32.18 19.38 26.10
C TYR A 912 -31.84 18.36 25.01
N LYS A 913 -31.13 18.81 23.96
CA LYS A 913 -30.69 17.95 22.85
C LYS A 913 -29.28 17.41 23.15
N VAL A 914 -29.02 16.16 22.77
CA VAL A 914 -27.69 15.56 22.87
C VAL A 914 -27.11 15.36 21.48
N ILE A 915 -25.88 15.85 21.27
CA ILE A 915 -25.08 15.56 20.08
C ILE A 915 -23.83 14.80 20.50
N THR A 916 -23.49 13.75 19.75
CA THR A 916 -22.33 12.90 20.04
C THR A 916 -21.13 13.31 19.17
N PHE A 917 -19.97 13.42 19.80
CA PHE A 917 -18.68 13.72 19.14
C PHE A 917 -17.73 12.51 19.24
N ARG A 918 -16.66 12.48 18.43
CA ARG A 918 -15.67 11.38 18.43
C ARG A 918 -14.75 11.45 19.64
N GLY A 919 -14.52 12.64 20.20
CA GLY A 919 -13.71 12.85 21.41
C GLY A 919 -14.01 14.17 22.13
N GLU A 920 -13.41 14.33 23.32
CA GLU A 920 -13.58 15.51 24.18
C GLU A 920 -13.02 16.82 23.57
N PRO A 921 -11.86 16.85 22.87
CA PRO A 921 -11.35 18.08 22.25
C PRO A 921 -12.30 18.71 21.23
N GLU A 922 -13.03 17.89 20.47
CA GLU A 922 -14.01 18.36 19.48
C GLU A 922 -15.21 19.02 20.16
N ARG A 923 -15.59 18.54 21.35
CA ARG A 923 -16.66 19.14 22.16
C ARG A 923 -16.24 20.51 22.69
N VAL A 924 -15.00 20.65 23.14
CA VAL A 924 -14.44 21.95 23.56
C VAL A 924 -14.51 22.94 22.40
N ALA A 925 -14.01 22.55 21.22
CA ALA A 925 -14.08 23.39 20.02
C ALA A 925 -15.53 23.74 19.62
N ALA A 926 -16.46 22.80 19.77
CA ALA A 926 -17.87 23.00 19.47
C ALA A 926 -18.56 23.99 20.42
N ILE A 927 -18.20 24.00 21.71
CA ILE A 927 -18.65 25.01 22.68
C ILE A 927 -18.10 26.39 22.28
N ILE A 928 -16.80 26.48 21.98
CA ILE A 928 -16.13 27.74 21.59
C ILE A 928 -16.74 28.32 20.30
N ALA A 929 -17.04 27.46 19.33
CA ALA A 929 -17.71 27.85 18.09
C ALA A 929 -19.20 28.21 18.28
N GLY A 930 -19.78 28.03 19.47
CA GLY A 930 -21.19 28.32 19.77
C GLY A 930 -22.18 27.29 19.20
N SER A 931 -21.70 26.20 18.62
CA SER A 931 -22.54 25.16 18.02
C SER A 931 -23.28 24.27 19.05
N ILE A 932 -22.74 24.21 20.28
CA ILE A 932 -23.37 23.60 21.46
C ILE A 932 -23.14 24.51 22.68
N GLN A 933 -23.95 24.37 23.73
CA GLN A 933 -23.89 25.26 24.91
C GLN A 933 -23.15 24.66 26.10
N GLY A 934 -22.91 23.35 26.07
CA GLY A 934 -22.08 22.67 27.05
C GLY A 934 -21.76 21.25 26.62
N ALA A 935 -20.82 20.63 27.30
CA ALA A 935 -20.41 19.27 27.03
C ALA A 935 -19.95 18.53 28.29
N ALA A 936 -20.09 17.22 28.24
CA ALA A 936 -19.45 16.34 29.22
C ALA A 936 -17.94 16.29 28.93
N LEU A 937 -17.12 16.73 29.89
CA LEU A 937 -15.65 16.70 29.79
C LEU A 937 -15.04 16.11 31.06
N SER A 938 -14.01 15.30 30.89
CA SER A 938 -13.16 14.82 31.97
C SER A 938 -12.34 15.98 32.54
N PHE A 939 -11.93 15.89 33.81
CA PHE A 939 -11.18 16.96 34.49
C PHE A 939 -10.00 17.57 33.70
N PRO A 940 -9.12 16.80 33.02
CA PRO A 940 -8.05 17.41 32.22
C PRO A 940 -8.59 18.28 31.08
N HIS A 941 -9.59 17.79 30.35
CA HIS A 941 -10.18 18.52 29.23
C HIS A 941 -11.03 19.70 29.70
N ALA A 942 -11.69 19.57 30.84
CA ALA A 942 -12.42 20.65 31.50
C ALA A 942 -11.48 21.77 31.98
N ALA A 943 -10.35 21.42 32.59
CA ALA A 943 -9.33 22.38 33.02
C ALA A 943 -8.72 23.14 31.84
N ARG A 944 -8.50 22.46 30.70
CA ARG A 944 -8.11 23.11 29.45
C ARG A 944 -9.20 24.06 28.95
N ALA A 945 -10.44 23.60 28.93
CA ALA A 945 -11.59 24.41 28.52
C ALA A 945 -11.74 25.68 29.37
N GLU A 946 -11.52 25.59 30.69
CA GLU A 946 -11.51 26.77 31.57
C GLU A 946 -10.38 27.75 31.25
N ALA A 947 -9.18 27.24 30.92
CA ALA A 947 -8.08 28.09 30.45
C ALA A 947 -8.40 28.79 29.12
N GLU A 948 -9.32 28.25 28.33
CA GLU A 948 -9.84 28.83 27.08
C GLU A 948 -11.10 29.70 27.31
N GLY A 949 -11.47 29.99 28.56
CA GLY A 949 -12.56 30.90 28.92
C GLY A 949 -13.94 30.24 29.07
N LEU A 950 -14.01 28.91 29.08
CA LEU A 950 -15.22 28.16 29.42
C LEU A 950 -15.38 28.00 30.94
N LYS A 951 -16.51 27.46 31.40
CA LYS A 951 -16.83 27.31 32.83
C LYS A 951 -17.20 25.86 33.15
N ILE A 952 -16.60 25.27 34.19
CA ILE A 952 -17.13 24.05 34.79
C ILE A 952 -18.40 24.42 35.57
N LEU A 953 -19.56 24.00 35.07
CA LEU A 953 -20.85 24.30 35.70
C LEU A 953 -21.12 23.38 36.89
N MET A 954 -20.75 22.10 36.76
CA MET A 954 -20.91 21.10 37.82
C MET A 954 -19.99 19.89 37.59
N LYS A 955 -19.72 19.12 38.67
CA LYS A 955 -19.00 17.85 38.64
C LYS A 955 -19.97 16.71 38.89
N ALA A 956 -19.98 15.68 38.05
CA ALA A 956 -20.88 14.54 38.20
C ALA A 956 -20.62 13.77 39.52
N GLY A 957 -19.36 13.69 39.94
CA GLY A 957 -18.94 13.00 41.16
C GLY A 957 -19.51 13.59 42.46
N ASP A 958 -19.89 14.87 42.47
CA ASP A 958 -20.53 15.50 43.64
C ASP A 958 -21.97 14.99 43.85
N HIS A 959 -22.58 14.40 42.82
CA HIS A 959 -23.93 13.84 42.85
C HIS A 959 -23.95 12.30 42.82
N LEU A 960 -22.94 11.68 42.22
CA LEU A 960 -22.79 10.23 42.09
C LEU A 960 -21.43 9.77 42.66
N PRO A 961 -21.34 9.46 43.97
CA PRO A 961 -20.11 8.96 44.57
C PRO A 961 -19.87 7.50 44.16
N ARG A 962 -19.10 7.31 43.08
CA ARG A 962 -18.71 6.00 42.54
C ARG A 962 -17.26 5.98 42.05
N LEU A 963 -16.76 4.77 41.79
CA LEU A 963 -15.48 4.59 41.12
C LEU A 963 -15.47 5.26 39.74
N GLY A 964 -14.48 6.11 39.51
CA GLY A 964 -14.27 6.75 38.21
C GLY A 964 -13.35 5.95 37.29
N GLY A 965 -12.41 5.21 37.86
CA GLY A 965 -11.45 4.40 37.11
C GLY A 965 -11.32 3.01 37.73
N THR A 966 -11.65 1.98 36.95
CA THR A 966 -11.36 0.58 37.26
C THR A 966 -11.10 -0.15 35.95
N ILE A 967 -10.34 -1.25 36.04
CA ILE A 967 -9.91 -2.02 34.88
C ILE A 967 -10.59 -3.37 34.90
N SER A 968 -11.25 -3.72 33.80
CA SER A 968 -11.86 -5.03 33.58
C SER A 968 -10.98 -5.92 32.68
N ALA A 969 -11.17 -7.23 32.79
CA ALA A 969 -10.55 -8.23 31.93
C ALA A 969 -11.58 -9.34 31.67
N HIS A 970 -11.34 -10.15 30.64
CA HIS A 970 -12.13 -11.37 30.43
C HIS A 970 -11.90 -12.37 31.57
N LYS A 971 -12.95 -13.06 32.05
CA LYS A 971 -12.86 -14.07 33.13
C LYS A 971 -11.81 -15.14 32.82
N ASP A 972 -11.82 -15.67 31.60
CA ASP A 972 -10.82 -16.63 31.14
C ASP A 972 -9.41 -16.04 31.07
N THR A 973 -9.22 -14.76 30.75
CA THR A 973 -7.88 -14.14 30.78
C THR A 973 -7.34 -14.11 32.21
N VAL A 974 -8.19 -13.80 33.20
CA VAL A 974 -7.80 -13.84 34.63
C VAL A 974 -7.50 -15.26 35.10
N ARG A 975 -8.26 -16.26 34.62
CA ARG A 975 -8.03 -17.67 34.94
C ARG A 975 -6.77 -18.23 34.28
N ASP A 976 -6.69 -18.11 32.96
CA ASP A 976 -5.67 -18.74 32.12
C ASP A 976 -4.31 -18.03 32.26
N ARG A 977 -4.30 -16.72 32.55
CA ARG A 977 -3.10 -15.88 32.66
C ARG A 977 -3.04 -15.18 34.03
N ARG A 978 -3.35 -15.91 35.10
CA ARG A 978 -3.46 -15.37 36.47
C ARG A 978 -2.22 -14.61 36.96
N ASP A 979 -1.02 -15.09 36.64
CA ASP A 979 0.25 -14.41 36.96
C ASP A 979 0.43 -13.08 36.20
N VAL A 980 0.00 -13.02 34.93
CA VAL A 980 0.01 -11.79 34.12
C VAL A 980 -0.94 -10.75 34.74
N ALA A 981 -2.14 -11.17 35.11
CA ALA A 981 -3.10 -10.31 35.82
C ALA A 981 -2.54 -9.83 37.17
N ARG A 982 -1.84 -10.68 37.92
CA ARG A 982 -1.17 -10.31 39.17
C ARG A 982 -0.11 -9.23 38.96
N ARG A 983 0.80 -9.41 37.99
CA ARG A 983 1.83 -8.43 37.61
C ARG A 983 1.22 -7.10 37.18
N PHE A 984 0.11 -7.16 36.45
CA PHE A 984 -0.60 -5.97 36.00
C PHE A 984 -1.17 -5.18 37.18
N ILE A 985 -1.83 -5.86 38.12
CA ILE A 985 -2.33 -5.27 39.37
C ILE A 985 -1.19 -4.59 40.14
N ARG A 986 -0.01 -5.23 40.25
CA ARG A 986 1.15 -4.63 40.92
C ARG A 986 1.66 -3.38 40.22
N ALA A 987 1.73 -3.38 38.88
CA ALA A 987 2.16 -2.21 38.11
C ALA A 987 1.23 -1.02 38.33
N ILE A 988 -0.10 -1.26 38.32
CA ILE A 988 -1.09 -0.21 38.62
C ILE A 988 -0.96 0.27 40.07
N ALA A 989 -0.84 -0.65 41.04
CA ALA A 989 -0.66 -0.29 42.44
C ALA A 989 0.59 0.60 42.67
N ARG A 990 1.72 0.26 42.05
CA ARG A 990 2.94 1.09 42.10
C ARG A 990 2.77 2.44 41.40
N SER A 991 2.00 2.49 40.31
CA SER A 991 1.72 3.75 39.60
C SER A 991 0.93 4.72 40.47
N THR A 992 0.00 4.23 41.31
CA THR A 992 -0.72 5.09 42.26
C THR A 992 0.19 5.67 43.34
N ASP A 993 1.22 4.94 43.77
CA ASP A 993 2.23 5.46 44.69
C ASP A 993 3.11 6.51 44.02
N TYR A 994 3.57 6.20 42.80
CA TYR A 994 4.37 7.11 41.98
C TYR A 994 3.67 8.45 41.78
N ILE A 995 2.35 8.45 41.53
CA ILE A 995 1.57 9.68 41.40
C ILE A 995 1.60 10.53 42.68
N ARG A 996 1.69 9.93 43.86
CA ARG A 996 1.72 10.67 45.14
C ARG A 996 3.12 11.18 45.48
N THR A 997 4.15 10.43 45.13
CA THR A 997 5.53 10.71 45.54
C THR A 997 6.34 11.48 44.49
N GLU A 998 6.07 11.28 43.21
CA GLU A 998 6.87 11.80 42.09
C GLU A 998 6.09 12.84 41.27
N LYS A 999 5.89 14.04 41.86
CA LYS A 999 5.10 15.13 41.23
C LYS A 999 5.62 15.51 39.84
N ALA A 1000 6.92 15.76 39.69
CA ALA A 1000 7.51 16.19 38.43
C ALA A 1000 7.32 15.16 37.30
N GLY A 1001 7.61 13.89 37.60
CA GLY A 1001 7.40 12.79 36.65
C GLY A 1001 5.92 12.58 36.31
N THR A 1002 5.01 12.80 37.26
CA THR A 1002 3.58 12.69 36.99
C THR A 1002 3.07 13.84 36.11
N LEU A 1003 3.54 15.07 36.36
CA LEU A 1003 3.20 16.24 35.55
C LEU A 1003 3.65 16.08 34.10
N GLU A 1004 4.83 15.51 33.85
CA GLU A 1004 5.29 15.17 32.50
C GLU A 1004 4.33 14.21 31.77
N VAL A 1005 3.85 13.16 32.45
CA VAL A 1005 2.88 12.20 31.87
C VAL A 1005 1.54 12.89 31.57
N ILE A 1006 1.04 13.69 32.53
CA ILE A 1006 -0.18 14.47 32.36
C ILE A 1006 -0.06 15.40 31.14
N LYS A 1007 1.03 16.17 31.05
CA LYS A 1007 1.27 17.09 29.93
C LYS A 1007 1.34 16.36 28.60
N LYS A 1008 2.04 15.23 28.56
CA LYS A 1008 2.14 14.40 27.34
C LYS A 1008 0.79 13.86 26.89
N HIS A 1009 -0.03 13.36 27.82
CA HIS A 1009 -1.28 12.68 27.48
C HIS A 1009 -2.45 13.64 27.22
N PHE A 1010 -2.46 14.82 27.84
CA PHE A 1010 -3.58 15.78 27.77
C PHE A 1010 -3.21 17.13 27.15
N GLN A 1011 -1.94 17.37 26.80
CA GLN A 1011 -1.44 18.59 26.16
C GLN A 1011 -1.78 19.87 26.94
N LEU A 1012 -1.61 19.82 28.27
CA LEU A 1012 -1.94 20.93 29.17
C LEU A 1012 -0.75 21.89 29.38
N PRO A 1013 -0.98 23.22 29.45
CA PRO A 1013 0.02 24.18 29.92
C PRO A 1013 0.46 23.88 31.36
N ASP A 1014 1.70 24.24 31.73
CA ASP A 1014 2.30 23.87 33.04
C ASP A 1014 1.41 24.21 34.24
N ARG A 1015 0.90 25.44 34.32
CA ARG A 1015 0.01 25.87 35.41
C ARG A 1015 -1.30 25.08 35.48
N VAL A 1016 -1.84 24.66 34.34
CA VAL A 1016 -3.09 23.88 34.25
C VAL A 1016 -2.83 22.42 34.64
N ALA A 1017 -1.70 21.87 34.22
CA ALA A 1017 -1.26 20.53 34.59
C ALA A 1017 -1.01 20.41 36.11
N GLU A 1018 -0.38 21.43 36.71
CA GLU A 1018 -0.17 21.50 38.17
C GLU A 1018 -1.48 21.53 38.94
N GLY A 1019 -2.41 22.40 38.54
CA GLY A 1019 -3.74 22.46 39.15
C GLY A 1019 -4.50 21.13 39.03
N PHE A 1020 -4.44 20.47 37.86
CA PHE A 1020 -5.06 19.15 37.68
C PHE A 1020 -4.41 18.08 38.58
N TYR A 1021 -3.08 18.01 38.63
CA TYR A 1021 -2.35 17.08 39.49
C TYR A 1021 -2.74 17.24 40.97
N ASP A 1022 -2.74 18.48 41.48
CA ASP A 1022 -3.03 18.74 42.89
C ASP A 1022 -4.49 18.39 43.26
N GLN A 1023 -5.42 18.42 42.30
CA GLN A 1023 -6.83 18.02 42.52
C GLN A 1023 -7.03 16.49 42.61
N ILE A 1024 -6.20 15.69 41.94
CA ILE A 1024 -6.48 14.26 41.72
C ILE A 1024 -5.46 13.31 42.37
N ARG A 1025 -4.26 13.78 42.77
CA ARG A 1025 -3.16 12.91 43.21
C ARG A 1025 -3.56 11.96 44.36
N ASP A 1026 -4.40 12.44 45.26
CA ASP A 1026 -4.86 11.69 46.44
C ASP A 1026 -6.18 10.92 46.18
N LYS A 1027 -6.66 10.92 44.93
CA LYS A 1027 -7.90 10.26 44.51
C LYS A 1027 -7.67 8.95 43.75
N PHE A 1028 -6.43 8.65 43.37
CA PHE A 1028 -6.10 7.38 42.74
C PHE A 1028 -5.77 6.31 43.78
N ALA A 1029 -6.32 5.11 43.60
CA ALA A 1029 -6.08 3.98 44.49
C ALA A 1029 -6.35 2.64 43.78
N PRO A 1030 -5.55 1.58 44.05
CA PRO A 1030 -5.71 0.28 43.39
C PRO A 1030 -6.85 -0.58 43.98
N GLN A 1031 -7.41 -0.19 45.12
CA GLN A 1031 -8.53 -0.88 45.76
C GLN A 1031 -9.85 -0.70 44.98
N ILE A 1032 -10.78 -1.63 45.19
CA ILE A 1032 -12.16 -1.57 44.70
C ILE A 1032 -13.08 -1.65 45.94
N PRO A 1033 -13.36 -0.50 46.62
CA PRO A 1033 -14.23 -0.48 47.80
C PRO A 1033 -15.65 -0.93 47.44
N LYS A 1034 -16.26 -1.80 48.26
CA LYS A 1034 -17.57 -2.41 47.98
C LYS A 1034 -18.66 -1.38 47.72
N ASP A 1035 -18.72 -0.35 48.56
CA ASP A 1035 -19.77 0.67 48.46
C ASP A 1035 -19.66 1.48 47.16
N LEU A 1036 -18.46 1.96 46.82
CA LEU A 1036 -18.22 2.72 45.59
C LEU A 1036 -18.36 1.85 44.33
N PHE A 1037 -18.04 0.56 44.44
CA PHE A 1037 -18.21 -0.40 43.35
C PHE A 1037 -19.68 -0.74 43.12
N ARG A 1038 -20.48 -0.90 44.17
CA ARG A 1038 -21.93 -1.05 44.06
C ARG A 1038 -22.55 0.19 43.39
N GLN A 1039 -22.13 1.39 43.80
CA GLN A 1039 -22.58 2.65 43.21
C GLN A 1039 -22.25 2.78 41.71
N LEU A 1040 -21.15 2.16 41.23
CA LEU A 1040 -20.85 2.07 39.80
C LEU A 1040 -21.97 1.33 39.04
N PHE A 1041 -22.46 0.20 39.55
CA PHE A 1041 -23.55 -0.55 38.93
C PHE A 1041 -24.90 0.15 39.09
N ASP A 1042 -25.19 0.70 40.26
CA ASP A 1042 -26.41 1.51 40.49
C ASP A 1042 -26.48 2.69 39.51
N SER A 1043 -25.33 3.28 39.13
CA SER A 1043 -25.28 4.41 38.18
C SER A 1043 -25.56 4.05 36.72
N VAL A 1044 -25.47 2.78 36.32
CA VAL A 1044 -25.73 2.31 34.95
C VAL A 1044 -27.01 1.48 34.83
N ALA A 1045 -27.59 1.07 35.95
CA ALA A 1045 -28.82 0.28 36.03
C ALA A 1045 -30.01 1.15 36.48
N THR A 1046 -30.27 2.26 35.78
CA THR A 1046 -31.39 3.16 36.11
C THR A 1046 -32.47 3.19 35.02
N PRO A 1047 -33.72 3.54 35.36
CA PRO A 1047 -34.80 3.66 34.38
C PRO A 1047 -34.51 4.65 33.25
N GLU A 1048 -33.77 5.71 33.55
CA GLU A 1048 -33.36 6.74 32.57
C GLU A 1048 -32.41 6.17 31.49
N LEU A 1049 -31.72 5.08 31.79
CA LEU A 1049 -30.85 4.34 30.87
C LEU A 1049 -31.52 3.06 30.33
N GLY A 1050 -32.82 2.89 30.58
CA GLY A 1050 -33.60 1.76 30.08
C GLY A 1050 -33.55 0.50 30.95
N TRP A 1051 -33.02 0.58 32.19
CA TRP A 1051 -33.10 -0.54 33.13
C TRP A 1051 -34.52 -0.66 33.73
N PRO A 1052 -35.13 -1.86 33.79
CA PRO A 1052 -36.48 -2.00 34.32
C PRO A 1052 -36.56 -1.60 35.80
N LYS A 1053 -37.58 -0.79 36.17
CA LYS A 1053 -37.75 -0.24 37.53
C LYS A 1053 -37.74 -1.29 38.65
N ASP A 1054 -38.25 -2.49 38.36
CA ASP A 1054 -38.43 -3.57 39.34
C ASP A 1054 -37.40 -4.70 39.19
N LYS A 1055 -36.37 -4.54 38.34
CA LYS A 1055 -35.33 -5.56 38.15
C LYS A 1055 -34.19 -5.34 39.15
N PRO A 1056 -34.01 -6.19 40.17
CA PRO A 1056 -32.91 -6.05 41.12
C PRO A 1056 -31.56 -6.25 40.43
N LEU A 1057 -30.52 -5.60 40.95
CA LEU A 1057 -29.15 -5.87 40.54
C LEU A 1057 -28.76 -7.31 40.91
N PRO A 1058 -27.99 -8.00 40.05
CA PRO A 1058 -27.33 -9.25 40.45
C PRO A 1058 -26.31 -8.99 41.57
N ASP A 1059 -25.78 -10.05 42.17
CA ASP A 1059 -24.67 -9.92 43.12
C ASP A 1059 -23.43 -9.35 42.40
N VAL A 1060 -23.24 -8.03 42.53
CA VAL A 1060 -22.19 -7.30 41.82
C VAL A 1060 -20.80 -7.71 42.27
N GLU A 1061 -20.63 -8.22 43.49
CA GLU A 1061 -19.32 -8.67 43.98
C GLU A 1061 -18.80 -9.87 43.17
N SER A 1062 -19.68 -10.64 42.53
CA SER A 1062 -19.30 -11.70 41.58
C SER A 1062 -18.56 -11.19 40.32
N PHE A 1063 -18.59 -9.88 40.06
CA PHE A 1063 -17.89 -9.24 38.96
C PHE A 1063 -16.49 -8.70 39.34
N VAL A 1064 -15.99 -9.00 40.54
CA VAL A 1064 -14.62 -8.62 40.96
C VAL A 1064 -13.78 -9.87 41.18
N ALA A 1065 -12.55 -9.87 40.66
CA ALA A 1065 -11.54 -10.89 40.98
C ALA A 1065 -10.94 -10.63 42.37
N ARG A 1066 -11.79 -10.64 43.40
CA ARG A 1066 -11.48 -10.20 44.77
C ARG A 1066 -10.34 -11.02 45.37
N ASP A 1067 -10.31 -12.31 45.09
CA ASP A 1067 -9.27 -13.25 45.51
C ASP A 1067 -7.89 -12.86 44.98
N LEU A 1068 -7.80 -12.55 43.67
CA LEU A 1068 -6.56 -12.14 43.03
C LEU A 1068 -6.13 -10.74 43.48
N LEU A 1069 -7.05 -9.78 43.51
CA LEU A 1069 -6.78 -8.41 43.92
C LEU A 1069 -6.30 -8.36 45.37
N ALA A 1070 -7.02 -8.99 46.30
CA ALA A 1070 -6.68 -8.96 47.73
C ALA A 1070 -5.37 -9.68 48.04
N ALA A 1071 -5.08 -10.80 47.37
CA ALA A 1071 -3.79 -11.47 47.51
C ALA A 1071 -2.63 -10.58 47.03
N THR A 1072 -2.81 -9.88 45.90
CA THR A 1072 -1.78 -9.04 45.31
C THR A 1072 -1.51 -7.77 46.12
N LEU A 1073 -2.56 -7.12 46.64
CA LEU A 1073 -2.41 -5.91 47.45
C LEU A 1073 -1.79 -6.18 48.81
N ARG A 1074 -2.10 -7.33 49.44
CA ARG A 1074 -1.45 -7.75 50.70
C ARG A 1074 0.06 -7.91 50.55
N GLU A 1075 0.51 -8.49 49.44
CA GLU A 1075 1.96 -8.61 49.15
C GLU A 1075 2.65 -7.25 49.01
N LEU A 1076 1.93 -6.23 48.57
CA LEU A 1076 2.43 -4.86 48.46
C LEU A 1076 2.25 -4.03 49.74
N GLY A 1077 1.77 -4.64 50.83
CA GLY A 1077 1.49 -3.94 52.09
C GLY A 1077 0.38 -2.88 51.96
N LYS A 1078 -0.54 -3.04 51.00
CA LYS A 1078 -1.62 -2.08 50.76
C LYS A 1078 -2.92 -2.50 51.46
N PRO A 1079 -3.79 -1.54 51.85
CA PRO A 1079 -5.12 -1.84 52.37
C PRO A 1079 -5.93 -2.71 51.39
N VAL A 1080 -6.70 -3.65 51.94
CA VAL A 1080 -7.38 -4.71 51.20
C VAL A 1080 -8.90 -4.72 51.36
N ASP A 1081 -9.43 -3.94 52.31
CA ASP A 1081 -10.84 -3.95 52.69
C ASP A 1081 -11.75 -3.31 51.62
#